data_AF-A0A537QXV1-F1
#
_entry.id   AF-A0A537QXV1-F1
#
_cell.length_a   1.000
_cell.length_b   1.000
_cell.length_c   1.000
_cell.angle_alpha   90.00
_cell.angle_beta   90.00
_cell.angle_gamma   90.00
#
_symmetry.space_group_name_H-M   'P 1'
#
loop_
_entity.id
_entity.type
_entity.pdbx_description
1 polymer ?
#
loop_
_entity_poly.entity_id
_entity_poly.type
_entity_poly.pdbx_seq_one_letter_code
_entity_poly.pdbx_strand_id
1 'polypeptide(L)'
;MPFTQDNRVIKIQIENLGPNDLLLTAVTGQEAISRPFSYRVEMLCEDLTKEIKAADMIGASATIGVKLKKDSDEYRFRSGFIRSFQTGNVHRDFRVFRAEIVPFLTFLQLSTDFRIFQNLTVVDILQQVFDDFGLNDLDMRVKSSDFPKLEYCVQCRETAFDFVSRLMEENGIFYFFEHSEASHTLVIADKLSDYKTCEQSNVGLSRESEDGRISIFEHGFDFRTGKWVIGDFSYGTPTKPPFDEENTRSEIPKPNPHRRYTFPQHFRVSEDARRFVVDRMQDDEAEVHAVSGNGEFVTFAPGFMFKVTNTKNIPYEEELRSYVITSLTWTAFEKGYRHSFLDVLLGSFSSLWSTDSAKNLGLGAASDAFKNSSASLVPSVPALVGNQFMGIPADTLFRPPRTTVKPEIRGPHTAVVVGVNGLETPGGNDICTDQYGRVRVKFPWDRSTDHDKDGQTSAWIRVAENWAGTEWGFQFPPRVGHEVVVQFVDGDPDRPLITGRIYNGTFRQPFVPPPLPPPGPLQPQNSHVQTTQRLSGIKTQSTPKPDGGHVRFHLLRFDDTYRTEQIVLRCQHRLDVTAFQNAYHTTHGNRHILVGGRDPDTGESGGALYITTGGEYDLHIGENRYEQVEQGYQLTVKANTIFDLQGSHQTVVGLASTLNAMNVVIEAQTNITLKVGASFVVVDPSGVYINGPIVMINSGGAPGVTTPVVVTEPVDASQADPGDPPNWVAQHRAAGGTGGGGHRHHTANPRHAIGTGLGGGVDQLVSMSPTLSRNIATLQSQGWTISYVPSHGYYSDRTAKTIVIDTNDPASAARELSHETGHGMYTPDPYVPPDGLTRQQYIDQNVARSLRDEGEATMTNSDVRREISNNGGPDIGIAGAQPNTYQQIADRHPDPADRNQARTEIGNAYADGEHPSTTPGQTYRQYYSQPYADYWDNHVAPHHP
;
A
#
# COMPACT_ATOMS: atom_id res chain seq x y z
N MET A 1 -35.82 -62.30 -44.76
CA MET A 1 -36.51 -61.04 -44.48
C MET A 1 -35.47 -60.12 -43.84
N PRO A 2 -35.53 -58.79 -44.06
CA PRO A 2 -34.67 -57.87 -43.32
C PRO A 2 -34.92 -58.04 -41.81
N PHE A 3 -33.89 -57.81 -41.00
CA PHE A 3 -34.04 -57.87 -39.55
C PHE A 3 -34.82 -56.66 -39.02
N THR A 4 -35.66 -56.89 -38.00
CA THR A 4 -36.38 -55.82 -37.28
C THR A 4 -36.09 -55.85 -35.78
N GLN A 5 -36.13 -54.66 -35.16
CA GLN A 5 -36.10 -54.43 -33.71
C GLN A 5 -37.47 -54.63 -33.03
N ASP A 6 -38.53 -54.94 -33.77
CA ASP A 6 -39.85 -55.22 -33.21
C ASP A 6 -39.84 -56.45 -32.29
N ASN A 7 -40.52 -56.36 -31.14
CA ASN A 7 -40.69 -57.43 -30.14
C ASN A 7 -39.37 -57.99 -29.55
N ARG A 8 -38.27 -57.22 -29.62
CA ARG A 8 -36.94 -57.59 -29.08
C ARG A 8 -36.78 -57.27 -27.61
N VAL A 9 -35.78 -57.86 -26.97
CA VAL A 9 -35.44 -57.54 -25.56
C VAL A 9 -34.98 -56.10 -25.43
N ILE A 10 -34.20 -55.63 -26.41
CA ILE A 10 -33.71 -54.27 -26.50
C ILE A 10 -33.93 -53.72 -27.91
N LYS A 11 -34.35 -52.46 -27.97
CA LYS A 11 -34.51 -51.67 -29.20
C LYS A 11 -33.79 -50.33 -29.03
N ILE A 12 -33.34 -49.72 -30.13
CA ILE A 12 -32.87 -48.32 -30.12
C ILE A 12 -33.59 -47.50 -31.19
N GLN A 13 -34.07 -46.31 -30.83
CA GLN A 13 -34.46 -45.28 -31.79
C GLN A 13 -33.41 -44.18 -31.76
N ILE A 14 -33.00 -43.68 -32.94
CA ILE A 14 -32.05 -42.57 -33.10
C ILE A 14 -32.71 -41.56 -34.04
N GLU A 15 -32.66 -40.29 -33.68
CA GLU A 15 -33.44 -39.19 -34.29
C GLU A 15 -33.33 -39.12 -35.83
N ASN A 16 -32.11 -39.27 -36.36
CA ASN A 16 -31.82 -39.12 -37.79
C ASN A 16 -31.83 -40.43 -38.59
N LEU A 17 -32.24 -41.56 -38.00
CA LEU A 17 -32.18 -42.88 -38.63
C LEU A 17 -33.54 -43.61 -38.64
N GLY A 18 -33.72 -44.48 -39.63
CA GLY A 18 -34.84 -45.41 -39.67
C GLY A 18 -34.76 -46.43 -38.53
N PRO A 19 -35.91 -46.95 -38.03
CA PRO A 19 -35.97 -47.79 -36.84
C PRO A 19 -35.23 -49.14 -36.95
N ASN A 20 -34.80 -49.52 -38.15
CA ASN A 20 -34.03 -50.75 -38.42
C ASN A 20 -32.71 -50.49 -39.17
N ASP A 21 -32.27 -49.22 -39.31
CA ASP A 21 -30.98 -48.89 -39.92
C ASP A 21 -29.80 -49.36 -39.04
N LEU A 22 -29.98 -49.33 -37.72
CA LEU A 22 -29.05 -49.84 -36.72
C LEU A 22 -29.81 -50.73 -35.71
N LEU A 23 -29.43 -52.00 -35.64
CA LEU A 23 -30.03 -53.02 -34.79
C LEU A 23 -29.25 -53.12 -33.48
N LEU A 24 -29.86 -52.80 -32.34
CA LEU A 24 -29.19 -52.83 -31.04
C LEU A 24 -28.91 -54.27 -30.57
N THR A 25 -27.65 -54.59 -30.28
CA THR A 25 -27.24 -55.95 -29.86
C THR A 25 -26.76 -56.06 -28.42
N ALA A 26 -26.14 -55.01 -27.88
CA ALA A 26 -25.66 -54.97 -26.50
C ALA A 26 -25.72 -53.55 -25.94
N VAL A 27 -26.01 -53.45 -24.64
CA VAL A 27 -25.90 -52.22 -23.85
C VAL A 27 -25.08 -52.50 -22.59
N THR A 28 -24.26 -51.54 -22.20
CA THR A 28 -23.72 -51.43 -20.84
C THR A 28 -24.00 -50.01 -20.34
N GLY A 29 -24.77 -49.89 -19.26
CA GLY A 29 -25.17 -48.63 -18.67
C GLY A 29 -24.59 -48.40 -17.28
N GLN A 30 -24.27 -47.14 -16.99
CA GLN A 30 -23.85 -46.66 -15.67
C GLN A 30 -24.67 -45.42 -15.32
N GLU A 31 -25.27 -45.41 -14.13
CA GLU A 31 -26.15 -44.36 -13.62
C GLU A 31 -25.86 -44.17 -12.12
N ALA A 32 -25.86 -42.93 -11.61
CA ALA A 32 -25.81 -42.67 -10.16
C ALA A 32 -26.48 -41.34 -9.80
N ILE A 33 -26.90 -41.19 -8.54
CA ILE A 33 -27.31 -39.89 -8.00
C ILE A 33 -26.10 -38.94 -8.05
N SER A 34 -26.35 -37.71 -8.47
CA SER A 34 -25.39 -36.64 -8.70
C SER A 34 -24.25 -36.98 -9.66
N ARG A 35 -24.50 -37.86 -10.65
CA ARG A 35 -23.56 -38.12 -11.77
C ARG A 35 -24.31 -38.23 -13.10
N PRO A 36 -23.72 -37.75 -14.21
CA PRO A 36 -24.26 -38.02 -15.55
C PRO A 36 -24.27 -39.53 -15.84
N PHE A 37 -25.34 -40.05 -16.43
CA PHE A 37 -25.35 -41.43 -16.92
C PHE A 37 -24.49 -41.60 -18.18
N SER A 38 -24.06 -42.83 -18.45
CA SER A 38 -23.43 -43.23 -19.71
C SER A 38 -23.95 -44.60 -20.14
N TYR A 39 -24.47 -44.68 -21.37
CA TYR A 39 -24.87 -45.93 -22.03
C TYR A 39 -23.96 -46.20 -23.22
N ARG A 40 -23.16 -47.25 -23.13
CA ARG A 40 -22.35 -47.75 -24.25
C ARG A 40 -23.13 -48.81 -24.98
N VAL A 41 -23.36 -48.60 -26.28
CA VAL A 41 -24.16 -49.48 -27.13
C VAL A 41 -23.33 -50.08 -28.26
N GLU A 42 -23.58 -51.35 -28.59
CA GLU A 42 -23.12 -51.99 -29.83
C GLU A 42 -24.32 -52.32 -30.73
N MET A 43 -24.22 -51.89 -31.99
CA MET A 43 -25.28 -51.95 -32.99
C MET A 43 -24.76 -52.58 -34.29
N LEU A 44 -25.67 -53.17 -35.07
CA LEU A 44 -25.37 -53.77 -36.38
C LEU A 44 -26.17 -53.10 -37.49
N CYS A 45 -25.54 -52.86 -38.65
CA CYS A 45 -26.23 -52.54 -39.89
C CYS A 45 -26.17 -53.74 -40.85
N GLU A 46 -27.32 -54.19 -41.35
CA GLU A 46 -27.44 -55.27 -42.35
C GLU A 46 -27.11 -54.76 -43.76
N ASP A 47 -27.52 -53.53 -44.10
CA ASP A 47 -27.19 -52.91 -45.39
C ASP A 47 -25.77 -52.34 -45.36
N LEU A 48 -24.81 -53.14 -45.84
CA LEU A 48 -23.40 -52.73 -45.95
C LEU A 48 -23.17 -51.54 -46.92
N THR A 49 -24.17 -51.15 -47.71
CA THR A 49 -24.13 -49.97 -48.61
C THR A 49 -24.72 -48.71 -47.97
N LYS A 50 -25.44 -48.84 -46.84
CA LYS A 50 -26.01 -47.71 -46.08
C LYS A 50 -24.89 -46.83 -45.52
N GLU A 51 -24.89 -45.57 -45.92
CA GLU A 51 -23.97 -44.56 -45.39
C GLU A 51 -24.52 -43.97 -44.08
N ILE A 52 -24.01 -44.42 -42.94
CA ILE A 52 -24.27 -43.81 -41.61
C ILE A 52 -23.15 -42.80 -41.33
N LYS A 53 -23.45 -41.49 -41.39
CA LYS A 53 -22.45 -40.43 -41.23
C LYS A 53 -22.32 -40.02 -39.78
N ALA A 54 -21.11 -39.69 -39.34
CA ALA A 54 -20.89 -39.20 -37.98
C ALA A 54 -21.67 -37.91 -37.67
N ALA A 55 -21.91 -37.05 -38.68
CA ALA A 55 -22.71 -35.83 -38.53
C ALA A 55 -24.20 -36.08 -38.24
N ASP A 56 -24.74 -37.22 -38.66
CA ASP A 56 -26.14 -37.61 -38.38
C ASP A 56 -26.27 -38.27 -36.99
N MET A 57 -25.13 -38.62 -36.36
CA MET A 57 -25.05 -39.37 -35.11
C MET A 57 -24.63 -38.48 -33.92
N ILE A 58 -23.55 -37.70 -34.04
CA ILE A 58 -23.02 -36.91 -32.92
C ILE A 58 -24.00 -35.81 -32.53
N GLY A 59 -24.41 -35.79 -31.26
CA GLY A 59 -25.39 -34.86 -30.72
C GLY A 59 -26.86 -35.24 -31.01
N ALA A 60 -27.14 -36.28 -31.80
CA ALA A 60 -28.50 -36.74 -32.05
C ALA A 60 -29.12 -37.38 -30.79
N SER A 61 -30.44 -37.22 -30.62
CA SER A 61 -31.18 -37.93 -29.58
C SER A 61 -31.24 -39.43 -29.87
N ALA A 62 -31.09 -40.24 -28.83
CA ALA A 62 -31.17 -41.69 -28.88
C ALA A 62 -31.88 -42.26 -27.66
N THR A 63 -32.92 -43.08 -27.91
CA THR A 63 -33.70 -43.77 -26.88
C THR A 63 -33.48 -45.28 -26.98
N ILE A 64 -32.94 -45.87 -25.91
CA ILE A 64 -32.89 -47.33 -25.72
C ILE A 64 -34.20 -47.74 -25.04
N GLY A 65 -34.91 -48.71 -25.60
CA GLY A 65 -35.99 -49.43 -24.92
C GLY A 65 -35.48 -50.78 -24.41
N VAL A 66 -35.71 -51.09 -23.13
CA VAL A 66 -35.46 -52.39 -22.51
C VAL A 66 -36.79 -53.01 -22.08
N LYS A 67 -37.12 -54.18 -22.61
CA LYS A 67 -38.42 -54.85 -22.43
C LYS A 67 -38.63 -55.24 -20.96
N LEU A 68 -39.78 -54.89 -20.36
CA LEU A 68 -40.04 -55.12 -18.93
C LEU A 68 -40.17 -56.61 -18.58
N LYS A 69 -40.86 -57.38 -19.42
CA LYS A 69 -40.99 -58.84 -19.32
C LYS A 69 -40.83 -59.45 -20.70
N LYS A 70 -40.31 -60.68 -20.77
CA LYS A 70 -40.00 -61.37 -22.04
C LYS A 70 -41.17 -61.38 -23.03
N ASP A 71 -42.39 -61.52 -22.52
CA ASP A 71 -43.63 -61.65 -23.30
C ASP A 71 -44.57 -60.43 -23.20
N SER A 72 -44.09 -59.28 -22.70
CA SER A 72 -44.84 -57.99 -22.65
C SER A 72 -44.34 -57.01 -23.72
N ASP A 73 -45.24 -56.33 -24.43
CA ASP A 73 -44.86 -55.27 -25.39
C ASP A 73 -44.42 -53.95 -24.71
N GLU A 74 -44.38 -53.90 -23.37
CA GLU A 74 -43.95 -52.75 -22.58
C GLU A 74 -42.42 -52.68 -22.45
N TYR A 75 -41.88 -51.48 -22.65
CA TYR A 75 -40.46 -51.18 -22.50
C TYR A 75 -40.27 -50.09 -21.45
N ARG A 76 -39.17 -50.21 -20.71
CA ARG A 76 -38.58 -49.08 -20.01
C ARG A 76 -37.62 -48.35 -20.92
N PHE A 77 -37.68 -47.03 -20.92
CA PHE A 77 -36.85 -46.20 -21.77
C PHE A 77 -35.63 -45.63 -21.05
N ARG A 78 -34.57 -45.43 -21.83
CA ARG A 78 -33.27 -44.87 -21.46
C ARG A 78 -32.78 -43.97 -22.59
N SER A 79 -33.17 -42.71 -22.48
CA SER A 79 -33.02 -41.67 -23.49
C SER A 79 -31.86 -40.75 -23.16
N GLY A 80 -31.15 -40.26 -24.17
CA GLY A 80 -30.01 -39.35 -24.04
C GLY A 80 -29.50 -38.89 -25.41
N PHE A 81 -28.32 -38.30 -25.44
CA PHE A 81 -27.67 -37.78 -26.64
C PHE A 81 -26.38 -38.53 -26.94
N ILE A 82 -26.09 -38.79 -28.21
CA ILE A 82 -24.87 -39.49 -28.63
C ILE A 82 -23.66 -38.56 -28.50
N ARG A 83 -22.79 -38.83 -27.51
CA ARG A 83 -21.53 -38.12 -27.27
C ARG A 83 -20.42 -38.56 -28.21
N SER A 84 -20.31 -39.86 -28.45
CA SER A 84 -19.26 -40.45 -29.27
C SER A 84 -19.83 -41.56 -30.15
N PHE A 85 -19.25 -41.73 -31.34
CA PHE A 85 -19.69 -42.69 -32.34
C PHE A 85 -18.46 -43.30 -33.03
N GLN A 86 -18.49 -44.61 -33.27
CA GLN A 86 -17.41 -45.37 -33.88
C GLN A 86 -17.96 -46.37 -34.89
N THR A 87 -17.34 -46.45 -36.07
CA THR A 87 -17.63 -47.49 -37.06
C THR A 87 -16.60 -48.61 -36.92
N GLY A 88 -17.06 -49.83 -36.65
CA GLY A 88 -16.23 -51.02 -36.53
C GLY A 88 -16.07 -51.80 -37.83
N ASN A 89 -15.47 -52.98 -37.71
CA ASN A 89 -15.28 -53.92 -38.82
C ASN A 89 -16.62 -54.46 -39.35
N VAL A 90 -16.61 -54.90 -40.61
CA VAL A 90 -17.64 -55.81 -41.14
C VAL A 90 -17.38 -57.21 -40.58
N HIS A 91 -18.43 -57.87 -40.08
CA HIS A 91 -18.38 -59.23 -39.55
C HIS A 91 -19.56 -60.05 -40.06
N ARG A 92 -19.24 -61.04 -40.92
CA ARG A 92 -20.21 -61.72 -41.78
C ARG A 92 -20.98 -60.67 -42.61
N ASP A 93 -22.30 -60.68 -42.54
CA ASP A 93 -23.18 -59.83 -43.35
C ASP A 93 -23.53 -58.48 -42.68
N PHE A 94 -22.86 -58.13 -41.57
CA PHE A 94 -23.16 -56.91 -40.81
C PHE A 94 -21.96 -56.00 -40.61
N ARG A 95 -22.17 -54.68 -40.68
CA ARG A 95 -21.22 -53.68 -40.20
C ARG A 95 -21.49 -53.35 -38.73
N VAL A 96 -20.46 -53.42 -37.89
CA VAL A 96 -20.57 -53.10 -36.46
C VAL A 96 -20.45 -51.60 -36.23
N PHE A 97 -21.26 -51.04 -35.33
CA PHE A 97 -21.20 -49.66 -34.88
C PHE A 97 -21.25 -49.59 -33.35
N ARG A 98 -20.62 -48.58 -32.77
CA ARG A 98 -20.66 -48.31 -31.32
C ARG A 98 -20.95 -46.85 -31.05
N ALA A 99 -21.68 -46.58 -29.99
CA ALA A 99 -21.94 -45.22 -29.52
C ALA A 99 -21.91 -45.14 -27.98
N GLU A 100 -21.66 -43.94 -27.47
CA GLU A 100 -21.88 -43.58 -26.07
C GLU A 100 -23.00 -42.54 -25.99
N ILE A 101 -24.05 -42.83 -25.23
CA ILE A 101 -25.22 -41.99 -25.03
C ILE A 101 -25.17 -41.43 -23.60
N VAL A 102 -25.35 -40.12 -23.43
CA VAL A 102 -25.18 -39.38 -22.18
C VAL A 102 -26.31 -38.35 -21.98
N PRO A 103 -26.55 -37.80 -20.77
CA PRO A 103 -27.50 -36.70 -20.62
C PRO A 103 -26.94 -35.41 -21.20
N PHE A 104 -27.83 -34.47 -21.54
CA PHE A 104 -27.44 -33.14 -22.04
C PHE A 104 -26.47 -32.41 -21.08
N LEU A 105 -26.66 -32.61 -19.77
CA LEU A 105 -25.80 -32.10 -18.69
C LEU A 105 -24.30 -32.38 -18.93
N THR A 106 -23.94 -33.47 -19.62
CA THR A 106 -22.54 -33.81 -19.93
C THR A 106 -21.88 -32.80 -20.87
N PHE A 107 -22.64 -32.14 -21.75
CA PHE A 107 -22.08 -31.19 -22.71
C PHE A 107 -21.65 -29.87 -22.05
N LEU A 108 -22.11 -29.56 -20.84
CA LEU A 108 -21.61 -28.43 -20.05
C LEU A 108 -20.12 -28.58 -19.67
N GLN A 109 -19.54 -29.79 -19.78
CA GLN A 109 -18.10 -30.03 -19.65
C GLN A 109 -17.27 -29.45 -20.81
N LEU A 110 -17.92 -29.08 -21.93
CA LEU A 110 -17.25 -28.57 -23.13
C LEU A 110 -17.07 -27.04 -23.13
N SER A 111 -17.52 -26.36 -22.08
CA SER A 111 -17.44 -24.90 -21.94
C SER A 111 -16.86 -24.50 -20.59
N THR A 112 -15.92 -23.56 -20.59
CA THR A 112 -15.23 -22.99 -19.42
C THR A 112 -15.27 -21.48 -19.52
N ASP A 113 -15.55 -20.78 -18.42
CA ASP A 113 -15.68 -19.32 -18.44
C ASP A 113 -15.18 -18.64 -17.14
N PHE A 114 -15.18 -17.32 -17.15
CA PHE A 114 -15.24 -16.46 -15.98
C PHE A 114 -16.58 -15.72 -15.96
N ARG A 115 -17.38 -15.93 -14.92
CA ARG A 115 -18.69 -15.27 -14.75
C ARG A 115 -18.91 -14.85 -13.32
N ILE A 116 -19.55 -13.70 -13.12
CA ILE A 116 -19.94 -13.16 -11.82
C ILE A 116 -21.48 -13.25 -11.70
N PHE A 117 -21.94 -13.78 -10.57
CA PHE A 117 -23.35 -13.86 -10.20
C PHE A 117 -23.54 -13.10 -8.87
N GLN A 118 -24.57 -12.25 -8.77
CA GLN A 118 -24.75 -11.35 -7.63
C GLN A 118 -26.21 -11.24 -7.21
N ASN A 119 -26.45 -11.29 -5.89
CA ASN A 119 -27.76 -11.18 -5.25
C ASN A 119 -28.78 -12.27 -5.69
N LEU A 120 -28.26 -13.41 -6.15
CA LEU A 120 -28.99 -14.61 -6.57
C LEU A 120 -28.83 -15.72 -5.53
N THR A 121 -29.82 -16.61 -5.41
CA THR A 121 -29.63 -17.86 -4.65
C THR A 121 -28.87 -18.89 -5.49
N VAL A 122 -28.37 -19.96 -4.87
CA VAL A 122 -27.76 -21.07 -5.62
C VAL A 122 -28.73 -21.66 -6.65
N VAL A 123 -30.02 -21.73 -6.33
CA VAL A 123 -31.07 -22.26 -7.23
C VAL A 123 -31.27 -21.35 -8.44
N ASP A 124 -31.26 -20.04 -8.24
CA ASP A 124 -31.37 -19.05 -9.32
C ASP A 124 -30.15 -19.14 -10.27
N ILE A 125 -28.94 -19.33 -9.71
CA ILE A 125 -27.70 -19.50 -10.48
C ILE A 125 -27.72 -20.79 -11.31
N LEU A 126 -28.15 -21.91 -10.70
CA LEU A 126 -28.29 -23.19 -11.40
C LEU A 126 -29.24 -23.05 -12.60
N GLN A 127 -30.43 -22.47 -12.39
CA GLN A 127 -31.40 -22.24 -13.46
C GLN A 127 -30.81 -21.38 -14.58
N GLN A 128 -30.19 -20.24 -14.25
CA GLN A 128 -29.58 -19.35 -15.25
C GLN A 128 -28.53 -20.08 -16.10
N VAL A 129 -27.66 -20.89 -15.47
CA VAL A 129 -26.66 -21.66 -16.22
C VAL A 129 -27.31 -22.72 -17.11
N PHE A 130 -28.36 -23.41 -16.67
CA PHE A 130 -29.07 -24.38 -17.51
C PHE A 130 -29.78 -23.71 -18.70
N ASP A 131 -30.41 -22.55 -18.49
CA ASP A 131 -31.06 -21.75 -19.52
C ASP A 131 -30.05 -21.28 -20.59
N ASP A 132 -28.86 -20.79 -20.17
CA ASP A 132 -27.80 -20.32 -21.07
C ASP A 132 -27.28 -21.42 -22.03
N PHE A 133 -27.34 -22.70 -21.62
CA PHE A 133 -26.97 -23.86 -22.45
C PHE A 133 -28.18 -24.53 -23.13
N GLY A 134 -29.41 -24.08 -22.89
CA GLY A 134 -30.63 -24.66 -23.48
C GLY A 134 -31.06 -26.00 -22.87
N LEU A 135 -30.69 -26.29 -21.61
CA LEU A 135 -31.13 -27.48 -20.90
C LEU A 135 -32.55 -27.25 -20.35
N ASN A 136 -33.55 -27.56 -21.19
CA ASN A 136 -34.96 -27.28 -20.91
C ASN A 136 -35.72 -28.44 -20.20
N ASP A 137 -35.28 -29.69 -20.38
CA ASP A 137 -35.89 -30.87 -19.72
C ASP A 137 -35.45 -30.96 -18.25
N LEU A 138 -35.98 -30.07 -17.41
CA LEU A 138 -35.56 -29.85 -16.03
C LEU A 138 -36.76 -29.90 -15.05
N ASP A 139 -36.61 -30.62 -13.94
CA ASP A 139 -37.57 -30.70 -12.83
C ASP A 139 -36.92 -30.19 -11.53
N MET A 140 -37.14 -28.92 -11.23
CA MET A 140 -36.62 -28.23 -10.03
C MET A 140 -37.55 -28.48 -8.83
N ARG A 141 -37.25 -29.51 -8.04
CA ARG A 141 -37.97 -29.81 -6.77
C ARG A 141 -37.43 -28.99 -5.59
N VAL A 142 -36.22 -28.46 -5.74
CA VAL A 142 -35.64 -27.43 -4.84
C VAL A 142 -36.36 -26.09 -4.97
N LYS A 143 -36.45 -25.32 -3.88
CA LYS A 143 -37.07 -23.98 -3.87
C LYS A 143 -36.01 -22.92 -3.62
N SER A 144 -35.96 -21.90 -4.47
CA SER A 144 -35.03 -20.75 -4.29
C SER A 144 -35.17 -20.09 -2.90
N SER A 145 -36.38 -20.03 -2.34
CA SER A 145 -36.64 -19.52 -0.98
C SER A 145 -35.93 -20.26 0.16
N ASP A 146 -35.51 -21.50 -0.05
CA ASP A 146 -34.89 -22.35 0.97
C ASP A 146 -33.36 -22.09 1.07
N PHE A 147 -32.82 -21.19 0.22
CA PHE A 147 -31.40 -20.86 0.13
C PHE A 147 -31.17 -19.34 0.25
N PRO A 148 -30.07 -18.89 0.89
CA PRO A 148 -29.75 -17.47 1.00
C PRO A 148 -29.31 -16.90 -0.35
N LYS A 149 -29.50 -15.60 -0.53
CA LYS A 149 -28.92 -14.86 -1.66
C LYS A 149 -27.43 -14.64 -1.42
N LEU A 150 -26.61 -15.04 -2.38
CA LEU A 150 -25.17 -14.79 -2.39
C LEU A 150 -24.94 -13.36 -2.89
N GLU A 151 -24.28 -12.48 -2.12
CA GLU A 151 -23.89 -11.14 -2.62
C GLU A 151 -22.97 -11.28 -3.85
N TYR A 152 -22.13 -12.32 -3.86
CA TYR A 152 -21.10 -12.56 -4.85
C TYR A 152 -20.84 -14.07 -4.99
N CYS A 153 -20.86 -14.58 -6.22
CA CYS A 153 -20.41 -15.92 -6.57
C CYS A 153 -19.78 -15.90 -7.97
N VAL A 154 -18.68 -16.60 -8.15
CA VAL A 154 -17.84 -16.54 -9.35
C VAL A 154 -17.64 -17.94 -9.91
N GLN A 155 -17.98 -18.14 -11.17
CA GLN A 155 -17.43 -19.23 -11.98
C GLN A 155 -16.02 -18.82 -12.41
N CYS A 156 -14.99 -19.59 -12.07
CA CYS A 156 -13.60 -19.19 -12.32
C CYS A 156 -12.75 -20.31 -12.93
N ARG A 157 -12.57 -20.32 -14.26
CA ARG A 157 -11.72 -21.30 -14.99
C ARG A 157 -12.15 -22.77 -14.84
N GLU A 158 -13.38 -22.98 -14.40
CA GLU A 158 -14.02 -24.28 -14.22
C GLU A 158 -15.07 -24.48 -15.33
N THR A 159 -15.37 -25.74 -15.70
CA THR A 159 -16.41 -25.96 -16.71
C THR A 159 -17.78 -25.55 -16.17
N ALA A 160 -18.75 -25.30 -17.06
CA ALA A 160 -20.12 -25.05 -16.61
C ALA A 160 -20.69 -26.25 -15.82
N PHE A 161 -20.26 -27.47 -16.16
CA PHE A 161 -20.62 -28.68 -15.43
C PHE A 161 -19.99 -28.72 -14.03
N ASP A 162 -18.70 -28.39 -13.90
CA ASP A 162 -18.03 -28.37 -12.61
C ASP A 162 -18.63 -27.29 -11.70
N PHE A 163 -18.93 -26.11 -12.25
CA PHE A 163 -19.55 -25.00 -11.53
C PHE A 163 -20.89 -25.39 -10.91
N VAL A 164 -21.83 -25.93 -11.71
CA VAL A 164 -23.13 -26.38 -11.18
C VAL A 164 -22.98 -27.56 -10.23
N SER A 165 -22.03 -28.47 -10.48
CA SER A 165 -21.79 -29.65 -9.64
C SER A 165 -21.27 -29.25 -8.27
N ARG A 166 -20.22 -28.40 -8.18
CA ARG A 166 -19.73 -27.93 -6.88
C ARG A 166 -20.76 -27.10 -6.14
N LEU A 167 -21.57 -26.29 -6.82
CA LEU A 167 -22.63 -25.52 -6.17
C LEU A 167 -23.70 -26.43 -5.56
N MET A 168 -24.10 -27.48 -6.27
CA MET A 168 -24.99 -28.51 -5.74
C MET A 168 -24.35 -29.27 -4.55
N GLU A 169 -23.09 -29.66 -4.68
CA GLU A 169 -22.28 -30.32 -3.63
C GLU A 169 -22.07 -29.47 -2.37
N GLU A 170 -21.84 -28.16 -2.54
CA GLU A 170 -21.70 -27.19 -1.45
C GLU A 170 -23.01 -27.04 -0.67
N ASN A 171 -24.15 -27.05 -1.36
CA ASN A 171 -25.48 -26.72 -0.81
C ASN A 171 -26.38 -27.94 -0.54
N GLY A 172 -25.85 -29.16 -0.59
CA GLY A 172 -26.58 -30.40 -0.26
C GLY A 172 -27.64 -30.82 -1.27
N ILE A 173 -27.65 -30.21 -2.46
CA ILE A 173 -28.58 -30.48 -3.56
C ILE A 173 -28.06 -31.69 -4.34
N PHE A 174 -28.92 -32.66 -4.62
CA PHE A 174 -28.60 -33.80 -5.47
C PHE A 174 -29.43 -33.80 -6.75
N TYR A 175 -29.00 -34.58 -7.74
CA TYR A 175 -29.76 -34.76 -8.96
C TYR A 175 -29.82 -36.22 -9.42
N PHE A 176 -30.85 -36.56 -10.19
CA PHE A 176 -30.95 -37.84 -10.88
C PHE A 176 -31.75 -37.66 -12.19
N PHE A 177 -31.95 -38.75 -12.93
CA PHE A 177 -32.60 -38.70 -14.23
C PHE A 177 -33.87 -39.55 -14.28
N GLU A 178 -34.91 -39.00 -14.87
CA GLU A 178 -36.11 -39.72 -15.25
C GLU A 178 -36.17 -39.80 -16.77
N HIS A 179 -36.61 -40.93 -17.34
CA HIS A 179 -36.59 -41.15 -18.78
C HIS A 179 -38.00 -41.50 -19.28
N SER A 180 -38.37 -40.91 -20.41
CA SER A 180 -39.57 -41.22 -21.20
C SER A 180 -39.15 -41.83 -22.56
N GLU A 181 -40.10 -42.26 -23.40
CA GLU A 181 -39.77 -42.73 -24.76
C GLU A 181 -39.15 -41.62 -25.64
N ALA A 182 -39.45 -40.35 -25.35
CA ALA A 182 -39.02 -39.20 -26.16
C ALA A 182 -37.76 -38.49 -25.63
N SER A 183 -37.58 -38.40 -24.31
CA SER A 183 -36.51 -37.59 -23.69
C SER A 183 -36.10 -38.12 -22.31
N HIS A 184 -35.14 -37.44 -21.67
CA HIS A 184 -34.85 -37.59 -20.24
C HIS A 184 -34.96 -36.22 -19.55
N THR A 185 -35.41 -36.23 -18.30
CA THR A 185 -35.53 -35.04 -17.45
C THR A 185 -34.47 -35.10 -16.36
N LEU A 186 -33.74 -33.99 -16.18
CA LEU A 186 -32.85 -33.78 -15.04
C LEU A 186 -33.70 -33.36 -13.83
N VAL A 187 -33.76 -34.19 -12.80
CA VAL A 187 -34.46 -33.89 -11.54
C VAL A 187 -33.46 -33.33 -10.55
N ILE A 188 -33.73 -32.16 -9.97
CA ILE A 188 -32.88 -31.50 -8.98
C ILE A 188 -33.66 -31.38 -7.66
N ALA A 189 -33.09 -31.96 -6.60
CA ALA A 189 -33.79 -32.30 -5.36
C ALA A 189 -32.92 -32.10 -4.11
N ASP A 190 -33.54 -31.97 -2.94
CA ASP A 190 -32.85 -31.79 -1.66
C ASP A 190 -33.48 -32.53 -0.47
N LYS A 191 -34.61 -33.22 -0.66
CA LYS A 191 -35.45 -33.80 0.41
C LYS A 191 -35.76 -35.29 0.20
N LEU A 192 -36.04 -36.00 1.29
CA LEU A 192 -36.44 -37.42 1.27
C LEU A 192 -37.72 -37.69 0.45
N SER A 193 -38.62 -36.71 0.40
CA SER A 193 -39.87 -36.75 -0.37
C SER A 193 -39.65 -36.78 -1.89
N ASP A 194 -38.44 -36.44 -2.35
CA ASP A 194 -38.15 -36.28 -3.77
C ASP A 194 -37.72 -37.60 -4.42
N TYR A 195 -37.38 -38.61 -3.60
CA TYR A 195 -37.17 -39.98 -4.05
C TYR A 195 -38.47 -40.57 -4.62
N LYS A 196 -38.39 -41.33 -5.71
CA LYS A 196 -39.54 -42.04 -6.29
C LYS A 196 -39.56 -43.51 -5.85
N THR A 197 -40.69 -44.18 -6.00
CA THR A 197 -40.81 -45.63 -5.76
C THR A 197 -40.65 -46.37 -7.08
N CYS A 198 -39.83 -47.44 -7.13
CA CYS A 198 -39.76 -48.34 -8.27
C CYS A 198 -41.13 -48.98 -8.55
N GLU A 199 -41.47 -49.22 -9.81
CA GLU A 199 -42.66 -50.01 -10.16
C GLU A 199 -42.52 -51.44 -9.61
N GLN A 200 -41.39 -52.10 -9.85
CA GLN A 200 -40.99 -53.34 -9.15
C GLN A 200 -40.36 -53.01 -7.79
N SER A 201 -41.10 -52.36 -6.89
CA SER A 201 -40.59 -51.92 -5.59
C SER A 201 -40.51 -53.01 -4.52
N ASN A 202 -41.26 -54.10 -4.61
CA ASN A 202 -41.12 -55.24 -3.70
C ASN A 202 -40.29 -56.33 -4.37
N VAL A 203 -39.08 -56.58 -3.87
CA VAL A 203 -38.09 -57.44 -4.52
C VAL A 203 -37.66 -58.62 -3.66
N GLY A 204 -37.79 -59.83 -4.23
CA GLY A 204 -37.46 -61.07 -3.55
C GLY A 204 -36.00 -61.51 -3.73
N LEU A 205 -35.40 -62.03 -2.65
CA LEU A 205 -34.11 -62.74 -2.66
C LEU A 205 -34.23 -64.23 -3.09
N SER A 206 -35.32 -64.62 -3.74
CA SER A 206 -35.67 -66.03 -4.00
C SER A 206 -35.36 -66.47 -5.44
N ARG A 207 -35.08 -67.77 -5.63
CA ARG A 207 -34.95 -68.40 -6.96
C ARG A 207 -36.30 -68.60 -7.67
N GLU A 208 -37.43 -68.39 -6.98
CA GLU A 208 -38.79 -68.75 -7.44
C GLU A 208 -39.65 -67.54 -7.85
N SER A 209 -39.05 -66.38 -8.13
CA SER A 209 -39.76 -65.18 -8.60
C SER A 209 -39.88 -65.15 -10.12
N GLU A 210 -41.11 -65.02 -10.65
CA GLU A 210 -41.36 -64.82 -12.09
C GLU A 210 -41.05 -63.39 -12.56
N ASP A 211 -41.05 -62.41 -11.64
CA ASP A 211 -40.88 -60.97 -11.94
C ASP A 211 -39.41 -60.49 -11.87
N GLY A 212 -38.46 -61.41 -11.71
CA GLY A 212 -37.03 -61.13 -11.50
C GLY A 212 -36.62 -61.32 -10.03
N ARG A 213 -35.30 -61.44 -9.82
CA ARG A 213 -34.70 -61.79 -8.52
C ARG A 213 -33.52 -60.88 -8.18
N ILE A 214 -33.25 -60.73 -6.89
CA ILE A 214 -31.92 -60.36 -6.39
C ILE A 214 -31.14 -61.65 -6.15
N SER A 215 -29.98 -61.77 -6.78
CA SER A 215 -29.09 -62.93 -6.72
C SER A 215 -28.00 -62.82 -5.63
N ILE A 216 -27.59 -61.59 -5.31
CA ILE A 216 -26.67 -61.24 -4.22
C ILE A 216 -27.25 -59.98 -3.55
N PHE A 217 -27.30 -59.97 -2.22
CA PHE A 217 -27.65 -58.80 -1.42
C PHE A 217 -26.70 -58.75 -0.23
N GLU A 218 -25.96 -57.65 -0.09
CA GLU A 218 -24.97 -57.43 0.96
C GLU A 218 -25.28 -56.12 1.67
N HIS A 219 -25.33 -56.15 3.01
CA HIS A 219 -25.55 -54.98 3.87
C HIS A 219 -24.24 -54.68 4.60
N GLY A 220 -23.65 -53.54 4.28
CA GLY A 220 -22.41 -53.03 4.86
C GLY A 220 -22.68 -51.95 5.90
N PHE A 221 -21.86 -51.96 6.96
CA PHE A 221 -21.83 -50.96 8.00
C PHE A 221 -20.42 -50.41 8.10
N ASP A 222 -20.27 -49.08 8.20
CA ASP A 222 -18.95 -48.43 8.24
C ASP A 222 -18.81 -47.43 9.41
N PHE A 223 -17.60 -47.31 9.94
CA PHE A 223 -17.33 -46.45 11.10
C PHE A 223 -17.04 -45.02 10.65
N ARG A 224 -17.87 -44.08 11.11
CA ARG A 224 -17.85 -42.67 10.65
C ARG A 224 -17.57 -41.67 11.76
N THR A 225 -17.36 -40.41 11.37
CA THR A 225 -17.08 -39.33 12.31
C THR A 225 -18.28 -39.12 13.25
N GLY A 226 -18.02 -38.84 14.52
CA GLY A 226 -19.09 -38.59 15.49
C GLY A 226 -19.61 -37.15 15.48
N LYS A 227 -18.90 -36.23 14.81
CA LYS A 227 -19.22 -34.79 14.81
C LYS A 227 -18.59 -34.06 13.63
N TRP A 228 -19.33 -33.11 13.06
CA TRP A 228 -18.81 -32.03 12.23
C TRP A 228 -18.81 -30.70 12.96
N VAL A 229 -17.81 -29.87 12.65
CA VAL A 229 -17.66 -28.52 13.19
C VAL A 229 -17.19 -27.62 12.04
N ILE A 230 -17.80 -26.45 11.87
CA ILE A 230 -17.42 -25.49 10.82
C ILE A 230 -17.31 -24.07 11.39
N GLY A 231 -16.45 -23.25 10.78
CA GLY A 231 -16.30 -21.85 11.15
C GLY A 231 -15.89 -20.96 9.98
N ASP A 232 -16.14 -19.67 10.12
CA ASP A 232 -15.74 -18.64 9.16
C ASP A 232 -15.48 -17.29 9.85
N PHE A 233 -14.98 -16.31 9.10
CA PHE A 233 -14.79 -14.93 9.56
C PHE A 233 -15.72 -13.96 8.83
N SER A 234 -16.52 -13.22 9.61
CA SER A 234 -17.33 -12.11 9.12
C SER A 234 -16.83 -10.79 9.70
N TYR A 235 -16.45 -9.85 8.83
CA TYR A 235 -16.05 -8.50 9.26
C TYR A 235 -17.22 -7.67 9.80
N GLY A 236 -18.47 -8.11 9.60
CA GLY A 236 -19.65 -7.51 10.22
C GLY A 236 -19.83 -7.93 11.69
N THR A 237 -19.29 -9.08 12.09
CA THR A 237 -19.34 -9.60 13.47
C THR A 237 -17.96 -10.09 13.94
N PRO A 238 -16.89 -9.28 13.89
CA PRO A 238 -15.51 -9.77 14.04
C PRO A 238 -15.18 -10.33 15.42
N THR A 239 -15.93 -9.93 16.47
CA THR A 239 -15.82 -10.47 17.84
C THR A 239 -16.70 -11.69 18.11
N LYS A 240 -17.57 -12.06 17.15
CA LYS A 240 -18.38 -13.27 17.13
C LYS A 240 -18.32 -13.90 15.72
N PRO A 241 -17.19 -14.52 15.36
CA PRO A 241 -17.05 -15.18 14.06
C PRO A 241 -18.12 -16.26 13.90
N PRO A 242 -18.77 -16.37 12.72
CA PRO A 242 -19.75 -17.42 12.45
C PRO A 242 -19.18 -18.83 12.66
N PHE A 243 -19.94 -19.67 13.36
CA PHE A 243 -19.53 -21.01 13.79
C PHE A 243 -20.76 -21.89 14.09
N ASP A 244 -20.69 -23.18 13.78
CA ASP A 244 -21.67 -24.18 14.23
C ASP A 244 -21.07 -25.61 14.29
N GLU A 245 -21.72 -26.52 15.01
CA GLU A 245 -21.41 -27.96 15.08
C GLU A 245 -22.66 -28.85 14.99
N GLU A 246 -22.50 -30.05 14.43
CA GLU A 246 -23.53 -31.09 14.44
C GLU A 246 -22.94 -32.42 14.87
N ASN A 247 -23.64 -33.13 15.76
CA ASN A 247 -23.27 -34.48 16.18
C ASN A 247 -23.96 -35.50 15.28
N THR A 248 -23.34 -36.67 15.11
CA THR A 248 -23.98 -37.77 14.38
C THR A 248 -25.29 -38.19 15.06
N ARG A 249 -26.31 -38.42 14.22
CA ARG A 249 -27.61 -39.00 14.52
C ARG A 249 -27.60 -40.52 14.33
N SER A 250 -26.67 -41.04 13.53
CA SER A 250 -26.45 -42.48 13.34
C SER A 250 -25.93 -43.18 14.60
N GLU A 251 -26.28 -44.46 14.78
CA GLU A 251 -25.87 -45.27 15.94
C GLU A 251 -24.42 -45.79 15.80
N ILE A 252 -23.45 -44.89 15.99
CA ILE A 252 -22.02 -45.24 15.94
C ILE A 252 -21.53 -45.67 17.34
N PRO A 253 -20.69 -46.73 17.48
CA PRO A 253 -20.16 -47.19 18.76
C PRO A 253 -19.50 -46.07 19.61
N LYS A 254 -19.80 -46.06 20.91
CA LYS A 254 -19.37 -45.01 21.85
C LYS A 254 -18.27 -45.51 22.81
N PRO A 255 -17.33 -44.63 23.23
CA PRO A 255 -17.20 -43.24 22.83
C PRO A 255 -16.62 -43.09 21.42
N ASN A 256 -17.21 -42.20 20.60
CA ASN A 256 -16.65 -41.80 19.32
C ASN A 256 -15.98 -40.41 19.48
N PRO A 257 -14.65 -40.34 19.68
CA PRO A 257 -13.95 -39.06 19.84
C PRO A 257 -13.64 -38.37 18.50
N HIS A 258 -13.93 -39.03 17.37
CA HIS A 258 -13.54 -38.53 16.06
C HIS A 258 -14.49 -37.42 15.62
N ARG A 259 -13.92 -36.26 15.27
CA ARG A 259 -14.63 -35.12 14.71
C ARG A 259 -13.90 -34.58 13.48
N ARG A 260 -14.62 -33.96 12.56
CA ARG A 260 -14.06 -33.16 11.47
C ARG A 260 -14.25 -31.68 11.74
N TYR A 261 -13.25 -30.86 11.39
CA TYR A 261 -13.27 -29.41 11.50
C TYR A 261 -12.78 -28.79 10.20
N THR A 262 -13.37 -27.67 9.77
CA THR A 262 -12.98 -26.96 8.56
C THR A 262 -13.25 -25.45 8.68
N PHE A 263 -12.36 -24.66 8.06
CA PHE A 263 -12.37 -23.20 7.99
C PHE A 263 -11.56 -22.80 6.74
N PRO A 264 -12.00 -21.80 5.94
CA PRO A 264 -13.35 -21.21 5.92
C PRO A 264 -14.39 -22.15 5.27
N GLN A 265 -15.67 -21.78 5.28
CA GLN A 265 -16.76 -22.55 4.67
C GLN A 265 -17.80 -21.70 3.90
N HIS A 266 -17.47 -20.43 3.65
CA HIS A 266 -18.23 -19.47 2.85
C HIS A 266 -19.65 -19.13 3.36
N PHE A 267 -19.77 -18.80 4.65
CA PHE A 267 -20.98 -18.20 5.23
C PHE A 267 -20.69 -16.94 6.05
N ARG A 268 -21.70 -16.06 6.20
CA ARG A 268 -21.55 -14.72 6.80
C ARG A 268 -22.20 -14.56 8.16
N VAL A 269 -23.20 -15.37 8.46
CA VAL A 269 -23.97 -15.40 9.71
C VAL A 269 -24.10 -16.85 10.19
N SER A 270 -24.35 -17.06 11.48
CA SER A 270 -24.42 -18.43 12.04
C SER A 270 -25.67 -19.20 11.58
N GLU A 271 -26.74 -18.49 11.18
CA GLU A 271 -27.95 -19.09 10.65
C GLU A 271 -27.68 -19.90 9.35
N ASP A 272 -26.80 -19.39 8.48
CA ASP A 272 -26.36 -20.11 7.27
C ASP A 272 -25.48 -21.33 7.62
N ALA A 273 -24.61 -21.19 8.63
CA ALA A 273 -23.70 -22.24 9.09
C ALA A 273 -24.44 -23.53 9.47
N ARG A 274 -25.62 -23.39 10.08
CA ARG A 274 -26.43 -24.52 10.52
C ARG A 274 -26.78 -25.48 9.38
N ARG A 275 -27.11 -24.96 8.19
CA ARG A 275 -27.42 -25.81 7.04
C ARG A 275 -26.18 -26.57 6.59
N PHE A 276 -25.08 -25.85 6.35
CA PHE A 276 -23.82 -26.45 5.88
C PHE A 276 -23.30 -27.53 6.84
N VAL A 277 -23.35 -27.34 8.16
CA VAL A 277 -22.84 -28.35 9.11
C VAL A 277 -23.71 -29.60 9.16
N VAL A 278 -25.04 -29.44 9.03
CA VAL A 278 -25.97 -30.56 8.93
C VAL A 278 -25.76 -31.33 7.62
N ASP A 279 -25.60 -30.64 6.49
CA ASP A 279 -25.33 -31.29 5.20
C ASP A 279 -23.99 -32.04 5.20
N ARG A 280 -22.94 -31.49 5.84
CA ARG A 280 -21.66 -32.19 6.04
C ARG A 280 -21.78 -33.43 6.92
N MET A 281 -22.61 -33.39 7.96
CA MET A 281 -22.87 -34.56 8.81
C MET A 281 -23.64 -35.62 8.03
N GLN A 282 -24.69 -35.23 7.30
CA GLN A 282 -25.51 -36.14 6.49
C GLN A 282 -24.71 -36.83 5.35
N ASP A 283 -23.76 -36.14 4.72
CA ASP A 283 -22.80 -36.71 3.76
C ASP A 283 -21.99 -37.86 4.38
N ASP A 284 -21.37 -37.63 5.56
CA ASP A 284 -20.64 -38.71 6.25
C ASP A 284 -21.56 -39.82 6.81
N GLU A 285 -22.82 -39.53 7.09
CA GLU A 285 -23.82 -40.49 7.59
C GLU A 285 -24.42 -41.40 6.52
N ALA A 286 -24.51 -40.91 5.27
CA ALA A 286 -25.08 -41.66 4.15
C ALA A 286 -24.38 -43.02 3.93
N GLU A 287 -23.09 -43.11 4.29
CA GLU A 287 -22.28 -44.32 4.13
C GLU A 287 -22.20 -45.19 5.40
N VAL A 288 -22.86 -44.83 6.52
CA VAL A 288 -22.91 -45.67 7.75
C VAL A 288 -23.71 -46.96 7.50
N HIS A 289 -24.75 -46.89 6.69
CA HIS A 289 -25.57 -48.02 6.25
C HIS A 289 -25.63 -48.03 4.73
N ALA A 290 -24.96 -48.98 4.08
CA ALA A 290 -24.98 -49.13 2.63
C ALA A 290 -25.36 -50.55 2.24
N VAL A 291 -26.22 -50.69 1.24
CA VAL A 291 -26.54 -51.99 0.62
C VAL A 291 -25.97 -52.06 -0.78
N SER A 292 -25.57 -53.26 -1.20
CA SER A 292 -25.23 -53.54 -2.59
C SER A 292 -25.83 -54.88 -3.01
N GLY A 293 -26.02 -55.07 -4.31
CA GLY A 293 -26.56 -56.33 -4.80
C GLY A 293 -26.60 -56.46 -6.30
N ASN A 294 -26.83 -57.69 -6.77
CA ASN A 294 -26.95 -58.04 -8.17
C ASN A 294 -28.37 -58.52 -8.47
N GLY A 295 -29.08 -57.90 -9.41
CA GLY A 295 -30.47 -58.18 -9.73
C GLY A 295 -30.77 -58.28 -11.23
N GLU A 296 -32.03 -58.59 -11.54
CA GLU A 296 -32.56 -58.73 -12.91
C GLU A 296 -33.68 -57.70 -13.21
N PHE A 297 -33.88 -56.72 -12.32
CA PHE A 297 -34.99 -55.75 -12.38
C PHE A 297 -34.75 -54.63 -13.38
N VAL A 298 -35.56 -54.60 -14.45
CA VAL A 298 -35.48 -53.56 -15.48
C VAL A 298 -35.89 -52.18 -14.93
N THR A 299 -36.75 -52.10 -13.89
CA THR A 299 -37.27 -50.83 -13.35
C THR A 299 -36.38 -50.13 -12.33
N PHE A 300 -35.19 -50.65 -12.00
CA PHE A 300 -34.26 -50.01 -11.05
C PHE A 300 -33.60 -48.75 -11.62
N ALA A 301 -33.57 -47.64 -10.89
CA ALA A 301 -32.85 -46.41 -11.27
C ALA A 301 -32.33 -45.68 -10.03
N PRO A 302 -31.22 -44.91 -10.12
CA PRO A 302 -30.82 -44.02 -9.05
C PRO A 302 -31.91 -43.00 -8.71
N GLY A 303 -32.07 -42.69 -7.43
CA GLY A 303 -33.16 -41.84 -6.91
C GLY A 303 -34.50 -42.58 -6.75
N PHE A 304 -34.58 -43.87 -7.11
CA PHE A 304 -35.77 -44.69 -6.90
C PHE A 304 -35.58 -45.67 -5.73
N MET A 305 -36.69 -45.95 -5.03
CA MET A 305 -36.76 -46.76 -3.83
C MET A 305 -37.31 -48.16 -4.12
N PHE A 306 -36.76 -49.15 -3.43
CA PHE A 306 -37.27 -50.52 -3.36
C PHE A 306 -37.30 -51.00 -1.90
N LYS A 307 -37.96 -52.13 -1.67
CA LYS A 307 -38.09 -52.82 -0.40
C LYS A 307 -37.83 -54.31 -0.62
N VAL A 308 -36.97 -54.90 0.21
CA VAL A 308 -36.65 -56.32 0.12
C VAL A 308 -37.74 -57.13 0.82
N THR A 309 -38.24 -58.19 0.17
CA THR A 309 -39.33 -59.02 0.70
C THR A 309 -38.99 -60.51 0.60
N ASN A 310 -38.53 -61.14 1.68
CA ASN A 310 -38.33 -62.60 1.78
C ASN A 310 -38.09 -63.06 3.24
N THR A 311 -39.15 -63.52 3.90
CA THR A 311 -39.22 -63.81 5.35
C THR A 311 -38.32 -64.92 5.90
N LYS A 312 -37.55 -65.63 5.06
CA LYS A 312 -36.86 -66.87 5.46
C LYS A 312 -35.36 -66.75 5.70
N ASN A 313 -34.68 -65.76 5.11
CA ASN A 313 -33.21 -65.74 5.00
C ASN A 313 -32.55 -64.39 5.38
N ILE A 314 -33.29 -63.42 5.90
CA ILE A 314 -32.79 -62.09 6.32
C ILE A 314 -33.40 -61.70 7.68
N PRO A 315 -32.73 -60.88 8.50
CA PRO A 315 -33.29 -60.34 9.74
C PRO A 315 -34.59 -59.56 9.49
N TYR A 316 -35.54 -59.69 10.41
CA TYR A 316 -36.87 -59.06 10.32
C TYR A 316 -36.84 -57.52 10.19
N GLU A 317 -35.83 -56.87 10.76
CA GLU A 317 -35.64 -55.41 10.63
C GLU A 317 -35.21 -54.97 9.22
N GLU A 318 -34.44 -55.80 8.51
CA GLU A 318 -34.02 -55.52 7.12
C GLU A 318 -35.18 -55.71 6.14
N GLU A 319 -36.03 -56.72 6.37
CA GLU A 319 -37.23 -56.99 5.55
C GLU A 319 -38.29 -55.87 5.64
N LEU A 320 -38.28 -55.07 6.71
CA LEU A 320 -39.19 -53.94 6.83
C LEU A 320 -38.68 -52.66 6.16
N ARG A 321 -37.37 -52.55 5.92
CA ARG A 321 -36.72 -51.30 5.48
C ARG A 321 -36.82 -51.10 3.96
N SER A 322 -37.04 -49.85 3.57
CA SER A 322 -36.94 -49.40 2.19
C SER A 322 -35.54 -48.81 1.95
N TYR A 323 -35.03 -48.96 0.73
CA TYR A 323 -33.71 -48.48 0.32
C TYR A 323 -33.85 -47.66 -0.97
N VAL A 324 -33.16 -46.52 -1.04
CA VAL A 324 -33.01 -45.73 -2.27
C VAL A 324 -31.75 -46.17 -3.01
N ILE A 325 -31.86 -46.40 -4.32
CA ILE A 325 -30.74 -46.74 -5.19
C ILE A 325 -29.88 -45.48 -5.36
N THR A 326 -28.60 -45.56 -5.02
CA THR A 326 -27.63 -44.46 -5.19
C THR A 326 -26.80 -44.63 -6.45
N SER A 327 -26.54 -45.86 -6.89
CA SER A 327 -25.93 -46.14 -8.19
C SER A 327 -26.41 -47.47 -8.79
N LEU A 328 -26.31 -47.57 -10.11
CA LEU A 328 -26.71 -48.72 -10.91
C LEU A 328 -25.75 -48.91 -12.09
N THR A 329 -25.19 -50.10 -12.21
CA THR A 329 -24.58 -50.60 -13.44
C THR A 329 -25.46 -51.69 -14.02
N TRP A 330 -25.76 -51.65 -15.31
CA TRP A 330 -26.63 -52.65 -15.94
C TRP A 330 -26.14 -53.05 -17.34
N THR A 331 -26.52 -54.26 -17.76
CA THR A 331 -26.23 -54.80 -19.08
C THR A 331 -27.46 -55.46 -19.67
N ALA A 332 -27.58 -55.41 -21.00
CA ALA A 332 -28.66 -56.07 -21.73
C ALA A 332 -28.16 -56.55 -23.10
N PHE A 333 -28.66 -57.69 -23.58
CA PHE A 333 -28.18 -58.35 -24.80
C PHE A 333 -29.33 -58.92 -25.64
N GLU A 334 -29.30 -58.70 -26.96
CA GLU A 334 -30.20 -59.34 -27.91
C GLU A 334 -29.47 -60.45 -28.69
N LYS A 335 -29.93 -61.70 -28.51
CA LYS A 335 -29.37 -62.89 -29.19
C LYS A 335 -29.99 -63.11 -30.57
N GLY A 336 -31.19 -62.56 -30.82
CA GLY A 336 -32.04 -62.84 -31.97
C GLY A 336 -31.53 -62.37 -33.34
N TYR A 337 -30.43 -61.61 -33.40
CA TYR A 337 -29.75 -61.24 -34.65
C TYR A 337 -28.58 -62.17 -35.02
N ARG A 338 -28.10 -63.02 -34.08
CA ARG A 338 -26.92 -63.89 -34.29
C ARG A 338 -27.04 -65.21 -33.53
N HIS A 339 -27.05 -66.33 -34.25
CA HIS A 339 -27.10 -67.67 -33.65
C HIS A 339 -25.80 -68.14 -32.92
N SER A 340 -24.73 -67.33 -32.92
CA SER A 340 -23.45 -67.65 -32.26
C SER A 340 -22.67 -66.38 -31.90
N PHE A 341 -22.66 -65.98 -30.62
CA PHE A 341 -21.92 -64.78 -30.15
C PHE A 341 -21.25 -64.92 -28.77
N LEU A 342 -21.15 -66.13 -28.22
CA LEU A 342 -20.54 -66.35 -26.90
C LEU A 342 -19.00 -66.19 -26.88
N ASP A 343 -18.31 -66.46 -28.00
CA ASP A 343 -16.83 -66.52 -28.02
C ASP A 343 -16.12 -65.15 -28.11
N VAL A 344 -16.81 -64.08 -28.55
CA VAL A 344 -16.20 -62.74 -28.69
C VAL A 344 -16.39 -61.89 -27.43
N LEU A 345 -17.52 -62.06 -26.74
CA LEU A 345 -17.89 -61.27 -25.56
C LEU A 345 -16.97 -61.51 -24.35
N LEU A 346 -16.60 -62.76 -24.10
CA LEU A 346 -15.77 -63.16 -22.95
C LEU A 346 -14.30 -62.72 -23.08
N GLY A 347 -13.81 -62.44 -24.29
CA GLY A 347 -12.41 -62.06 -24.54
C GLY A 347 -12.11 -60.55 -24.50
N SER A 348 -13.12 -59.69 -24.69
CA SER A 348 -12.92 -58.23 -24.82
C SER A 348 -13.53 -57.39 -23.71
N PHE A 349 -14.39 -57.95 -22.85
CA PHE A 349 -14.93 -57.20 -21.70
C PHE A 349 -13.99 -57.16 -20.50
N SER A 350 -13.03 -58.08 -20.38
CA SER A 350 -12.06 -58.10 -19.27
C SER A 350 -11.02 -56.96 -19.33
N SER A 351 -10.78 -56.37 -20.50
CA SER A 351 -9.81 -55.28 -20.70
C SER A 351 -10.43 -53.86 -20.67
N LEU A 352 -11.75 -53.74 -20.53
CA LEU A 352 -12.47 -52.46 -20.47
C LEU A 352 -12.68 -51.92 -19.04
N TRP A 353 -12.26 -52.67 -18.01
CA TRP A 353 -12.33 -52.29 -16.61
C TRP A 353 -10.93 -52.01 -16.05
N SER A 354 -10.44 -50.77 -16.21
CA SER A 354 -9.36 -50.28 -15.36
C SER A 354 -9.90 -49.86 -13.99
N THR A 355 -9.09 -50.04 -12.95
CA THR A 355 -9.48 -50.03 -11.53
C THR A 355 -9.84 -48.66 -10.92
N ASP A 356 -9.98 -47.60 -11.72
CA ASP A 356 -10.09 -46.22 -11.20
C ASP A 356 -11.52 -45.78 -10.85
N SER A 357 -12.56 -46.39 -11.45
CA SER A 357 -13.96 -45.98 -11.21
C SER A 357 -14.43 -46.18 -9.78
N ALA A 358 -13.95 -47.23 -9.08
CA ALA A 358 -14.37 -47.55 -7.71
C ALA A 358 -13.78 -46.60 -6.66
N LYS A 359 -12.58 -46.05 -6.89
CA LYS A 359 -11.98 -45.05 -5.98
C LYS A 359 -12.64 -43.67 -6.10
N ASN A 360 -13.08 -43.32 -7.30
CA ASN A 360 -13.75 -42.05 -7.57
C ASN A 360 -15.24 -42.04 -7.17
N LEU A 361 -15.73 -43.04 -6.44
CA LEU A 361 -17.12 -43.15 -5.97
C LEU A 361 -17.31 -42.80 -4.47
N GLY A 362 -16.26 -42.44 -3.73
CA GLY A 362 -16.33 -42.06 -2.30
C GLY A 362 -16.51 -43.25 -1.33
N LEU A 363 -17.32 -44.22 -1.73
CA LEU A 363 -17.78 -45.39 -0.98
C LEU A 363 -16.68 -46.43 -0.71
N GLY A 364 -15.77 -46.12 0.22
CA GLY A 364 -14.61 -46.94 0.56
C GLY A 364 -14.95 -48.39 0.95
N ALA A 365 -15.91 -48.58 1.86
CA ALA A 365 -16.29 -49.89 2.40
C ALA A 365 -16.88 -50.85 1.33
N ALA A 366 -17.60 -50.32 0.34
CA ALA A 366 -18.14 -51.14 -0.75
C ALA A 366 -17.08 -51.52 -1.80
N SER A 367 -15.98 -50.76 -1.90
CA SER A 367 -14.98 -50.95 -2.95
C SER A 367 -14.20 -52.27 -2.84
N ASP A 368 -14.06 -52.84 -1.64
CA ASP A 368 -13.42 -54.13 -1.43
C ASP A 368 -14.37 -55.33 -1.69
N ALA A 369 -15.68 -55.16 -1.49
CA ALA A 369 -16.68 -56.11 -1.97
C ALA A 369 -16.73 -56.11 -3.52
N PHE A 370 -16.67 -54.92 -4.13
CA PHE A 370 -16.69 -54.73 -5.58
C PHE A 370 -15.54 -55.46 -6.33
N LYS A 371 -14.36 -55.59 -5.70
CA LYS A 371 -13.22 -56.32 -6.27
C LYS A 371 -13.51 -57.81 -6.45
N ASN A 372 -14.23 -58.41 -5.50
CA ASN A 372 -14.46 -59.86 -5.46
C ASN A 372 -15.69 -60.34 -6.28
N SER A 373 -16.61 -59.43 -6.64
CA SER A 373 -17.84 -59.78 -7.39
C SER A 373 -17.72 -59.67 -8.93
N SER A 374 -16.63 -59.06 -9.43
CA SER A 374 -16.38 -58.80 -10.86
C SER A 374 -16.44 -60.03 -11.79
N ALA A 375 -16.27 -61.24 -11.26
CA ALA A 375 -16.38 -62.49 -12.00
C ALA A 375 -17.82 -62.93 -12.32
N SER A 376 -18.85 -62.29 -11.75
CA SER A 376 -20.25 -62.74 -11.77
C SER A 376 -21.21 -61.85 -12.57
N LEU A 377 -20.69 -60.92 -13.39
CA LEU A 377 -21.50 -60.09 -14.29
C LEU A 377 -21.97 -60.82 -15.57
N VAL A 378 -21.57 -62.08 -15.77
CA VAL A 378 -22.13 -62.92 -16.84
C VAL A 378 -23.54 -63.34 -16.41
N PRO A 379 -24.62 -62.93 -17.10
CA PRO A 379 -25.96 -63.35 -16.75
C PRO A 379 -26.04 -64.87 -16.80
N SER A 380 -26.70 -65.50 -15.81
CA SER A 380 -27.04 -66.92 -15.96
C SER A 380 -27.82 -67.08 -17.27
N VAL A 381 -27.49 -68.10 -18.06
CA VAL A 381 -27.75 -68.14 -19.52
C VAL A 381 -29.19 -67.80 -20.01
N PRO A 382 -30.28 -67.94 -19.21
CA PRO A 382 -31.61 -67.42 -19.57
C PRO A 382 -31.79 -65.89 -19.47
N ALA A 383 -31.09 -65.21 -18.56
CA ALA A 383 -31.30 -63.78 -18.28
C ALA A 383 -30.71 -62.91 -19.40
N LEU A 384 -31.55 -62.05 -19.98
CA LEU A 384 -31.18 -61.16 -21.10
C LEU A 384 -30.86 -59.73 -20.65
N VAL A 385 -31.14 -59.43 -19.37
CA VAL A 385 -30.80 -58.19 -18.66
C VAL A 385 -30.22 -58.59 -17.30
N GLY A 386 -29.21 -57.86 -16.81
CA GLY A 386 -28.66 -58.02 -15.47
C GLY A 386 -28.08 -56.71 -14.95
N ASN A 387 -28.23 -56.46 -13.65
CA ASN A 387 -27.76 -55.23 -13.00
C ASN A 387 -27.02 -55.50 -11.69
N GLN A 388 -26.21 -54.51 -11.30
CA GLN A 388 -25.57 -54.37 -10.01
C GLN A 388 -25.94 -52.98 -9.47
N PHE A 389 -26.43 -52.91 -8.25
CA PHE A 389 -26.87 -51.66 -7.63
C PHE A 389 -26.16 -51.42 -6.30
N MET A 390 -26.12 -50.15 -5.91
CA MET A 390 -25.85 -49.71 -4.55
C MET A 390 -27.02 -48.87 -4.05
N GLY A 391 -27.25 -48.87 -2.74
CA GLY A 391 -28.27 -48.05 -2.13
C GLY A 391 -27.98 -47.73 -0.67
N ILE A 392 -28.76 -46.81 -0.13
CA ILE A 392 -28.77 -46.43 1.29
C ILE A 392 -30.21 -46.54 1.80
N PRO A 393 -30.45 -46.63 3.12
CA PRO A 393 -31.79 -46.59 3.66
C PRO A 393 -32.60 -45.38 3.18
N ALA A 394 -33.88 -45.57 2.85
CA ALA A 394 -34.73 -44.51 2.31
C ALA A 394 -35.12 -43.44 3.35
N ASP A 395 -34.87 -43.70 4.64
CA ASP A 395 -34.92 -42.72 5.74
C ASP A 395 -33.64 -41.89 5.86
N THR A 396 -32.57 -42.24 5.14
CA THR A 396 -31.32 -41.48 5.06
C THR A 396 -31.34 -40.54 3.86
N LEU A 397 -31.04 -39.27 4.12
CA LEU A 397 -31.02 -38.23 3.09
C LEU A 397 -29.67 -38.24 2.39
N PHE A 398 -29.68 -38.52 1.09
CA PHE A 398 -28.47 -38.48 0.28
C PHE A 398 -27.98 -37.04 0.19
N ARG A 399 -26.71 -36.86 0.53
CA ARG A 399 -25.95 -35.65 0.22
C ARG A 399 -24.87 -36.03 -0.79
N PRO A 400 -24.67 -35.24 -1.85
CA PRO A 400 -23.58 -35.49 -2.79
C PRO A 400 -22.21 -35.32 -2.10
N PRO A 401 -21.29 -36.28 -2.26
CA PRO A 401 -19.92 -36.11 -1.79
C PRO A 401 -19.26 -34.92 -2.50
N ARG A 402 -18.61 -34.04 -1.72
CA ARG A 402 -17.88 -32.87 -2.24
C ARG A 402 -16.60 -33.30 -2.97
N THR A 403 -16.73 -33.65 -4.24
CA THR A 403 -15.66 -34.18 -5.11
C THR A 403 -15.24 -33.21 -6.21
N THR A 404 -16.11 -32.27 -6.58
CA THR A 404 -15.80 -31.24 -7.56
C THR A 404 -14.97 -30.14 -6.91
N VAL A 405 -13.72 -29.99 -7.33
CA VAL A 405 -12.75 -29.09 -6.70
C VAL A 405 -13.07 -27.64 -7.06
N LYS A 406 -13.41 -26.81 -6.07
CA LYS A 406 -13.56 -25.37 -6.25
C LYS A 406 -12.25 -24.75 -6.76
N PRO A 407 -12.26 -23.96 -7.85
CA PRO A 407 -11.03 -23.40 -8.42
C PRO A 407 -10.42 -22.31 -7.52
N GLU A 408 -9.09 -22.29 -7.42
CA GLU A 408 -8.33 -21.30 -6.65
C GLU A 408 -7.64 -20.27 -7.56
N ILE A 409 -7.73 -18.99 -7.20
CA ILE A 409 -6.92 -17.91 -7.78
C ILE A 409 -5.60 -17.79 -7.01
N ARG A 410 -4.54 -18.36 -7.59
CA ARG A 410 -3.20 -18.51 -6.97
C ARG A 410 -2.40 -17.22 -6.77
N GLY A 411 -2.87 -16.07 -7.24
CA GLY A 411 -2.14 -14.81 -7.19
C GLY A 411 -3.06 -13.62 -7.43
N PRO A 412 -2.62 -12.40 -7.12
CA PRO A 412 -3.46 -11.22 -7.28
C PRO A 412 -3.77 -10.94 -8.76
N HIS A 413 -4.96 -10.43 -9.02
CA HIS A 413 -5.35 -9.84 -10.30
C HIS A 413 -5.36 -8.31 -10.18
N THR A 414 -5.33 -7.59 -11.30
CA THR A 414 -5.65 -6.16 -11.32
C THR A 414 -7.09 -5.95 -11.75
N ALA A 415 -7.68 -4.84 -11.29
CA ALA A 415 -9.05 -4.45 -11.63
C ALA A 415 -9.16 -2.91 -11.65
N VAL A 416 -10.18 -2.39 -12.33
CA VAL A 416 -10.45 -0.94 -12.40
C VAL A 416 -11.60 -0.59 -11.48
N VAL A 417 -11.44 0.41 -10.61
CA VAL A 417 -12.51 0.87 -9.71
C VAL A 417 -13.64 1.51 -10.52
N VAL A 418 -14.88 1.13 -10.22
CA VAL A 418 -16.10 1.65 -10.87
C VAL A 418 -17.01 2.35 -9.87
N GLY A 419 -17.76 3.34 -10.35
CA GLY A 419 -18.82 4.02 -9.62
C GLY A 419 -20.21 3.54 -10.03
N VAL A 420 -21.24 4.21 -9.54
CA VAL A 420 -22.66 3.88 -9.82
C VAL A 420 -23.06 3.94 -11.30
N ASN A 421 -22.29 4.63 -12.14
CA ASN A 421 -22.48 4.69 -13.60
C ASN A 421 -21.26 4.09 -14.35
N GLY A 422 -20.68 3.02 -13.80
CA GLY A 422 -19.47 2.40 -14.33
C GLY A 422 -18.26 3.32 -14.22
N LEU A 423 -17.64 3.69 -15.36
CA LEU A 423 -16.52 4.63 -15.41
C LEU A 423 -16.95 6.10 -15.54
N GLU A 424 -18.24 6.38 -15.76
CA GLU A 424 -18.75 7.74 -15.86
C GLU A 424 -18.80 8.40 -14.47
N THR A 425 -18.37 9.66 -14.39
CA THR A 425 -18.34 10.45 -13.14
C THR A 425 -19.16 11.75 -13.30
N PRO A 426 -20.51 11.68 -13.40
CA PRO A 426 -21.35 12.86 -13.56
C PRO A 426 -21.12 13.92 -12.48
N GLY A 427 -21.02 15.18 -12.89
CA GLY A 427 -20.69 16.29 -11.98
C GLY A 427 -19.27 16.22 -11.39
N GLY A 428 -18.38 15.41 -11.97
CA GLY A 428 -16.97 15.32 -11.58
C GLY A 428 -16.69 14.57 -10.27
N ASN A 429 -17.71 13.94 -9.66
CA ASN A 429 -17.52 13.14 -8.44
C ASN A 429 -16.96 11.75 -8.78
N ASP A 430 -15.70 11.53 -8.39
CA ASP A 430 -14.94 10.30 -8.65
C ASP A 430 -14.82 9.38 -7.42
N ILE A 431 -15.53 9.66 -6.33
CA ILE A 431 -15.55 8.82 -5.12
C ILE A 431 -16.87 8.05 -5.02
N CYS A 432 -16.79 6.71 -4.98
CA CYS A 432 -17.92 5.81 -4.80
C CYS A 432 -17.57 4.74 -3.76
N THR A 433 -17.84 5.02 -2.48
CA THR A 433 -17.56 4.12 -1.35
C THR A 433 -18.77 3.93 -0.45
N ASP A 434 -18.85 2.79 0.23
CA ASP A 434 -19.85 2.56 1.29
C ASP A 434 -19.34 2.98 2.68
N GLN A 435 -20.15 2.73 3.73
CA GLN A 435 -19.82 3.04 5.12
C GLN A 435 -18.57 2.33 5.68
N TYR A 436 -18.07 1.30 5.00
CA TYR A 436 -16.87 0.55 5.37
C TYR A 436 -15.65 0.92 4.48
N GLY A 437 -15.77 1.94 3.64
CA GLY A 437 -14.73 2.33 2.68
C GLY A 437 -14.52 1.32 1.54
N ARG A 438 -15.49 0.42 1.31
CA ARG A 438 -15.43 -0.56 0.21
C ARG A 438 -15.64 0.13 -1.12
N VAL A 439 -15.11 -0.45 -2.20
CA VAL A 439 -15.35 -0.03 -3.58
C VAL A 439 -15.85 -1.20 -4.42
N ARG A 440 -16.39 -0.91 -5.60
CA ARG A 440 -16.67 -1.91 -6.64
C ARG A 440 -15.62 -1.81 -7.74
N VAL A 441 -15.39 -2.90 -8.46
CA VAL A 441 -14.38 -2.97 -9.54
C VAL A 441 -14.91 -3.71 -10.76
N LYS A 442 -14.35 -3.40 -11.93
CA LYS A 442 -14.41 -4.26 -13.13
C LYS A 442 -13.11 -5.03 -13.28
N PHE A 443 -13.21 -6.36 -13.37
CA PHE A 443 -12.06 -7.21 -13.72
C PHE A 443 -11.84 -7.24 -15.24
N PRO A 444 -10.60 -7.33 -15.74
CA PRO A 444 -10.32 -7.40 -17.18
C PRO A 444 -10.92 -8.63 -17.90
N TRP A 445 -11.25 -9.69 -17.15
CA TRP A 445 -11.88 -10.90 -17.66
C TRP A 445 -13.41 -10.87 -17.59
N ASP A 446 -14.01 -9.88 -16.93
CA ASP A 446 -15.47 -9.70 -16.90
C ASP A 446 -15.94 -9.08 -18.22
N ARG A 447 -16.70 -9.88 -18.98
CA ARG A 447 -17.22 -9.55 -20.31
C ARG A 447 -18.66 -9.05 -20.29
N SER A 448 -19.29 -8.94 -19.12
CA SER A 448 -20.68 -8.51 -18.99
C SER A 448 -20.85 -7.03 -19.33
N THR A 449 -21.86 -6.70 -20.14
CA THR A 449 -22.13 -5.33 -20.62
C THR A 449 -23.10 -4.55 -19.73
N ASP A 450 -24.02 -5.25 -19.06
CA ASP A 450 -25.02 -4.62 -18.19
C ASP A 450 -24.35 -3.94 -16.99
N HIS A 451 -23.31 -4.62 -16.50
CA HIS A 451 -22.43 -4.17 -15.43
C HIS A 451 -21.47 -3.02 -15.80
N ASP A 452 -21.34 -2.63 -17.07
CA ASP A 452 -20.55 -1.45 -17.45
C ASP A 452 -21.26 -0.12 -17.15
N LYS A 453 -22.58 -0.15 -16.88
CA LYS A 453 -23.41 1.07 -16.80
C LYS A 453 -24.25 1.20 -15.54
N ASP A 454 -24.52 0.09 -14.83
CA ASP A 454 -25.33 0.09 -13.60
C ASP A 454 -24.50 0.22 -12.31
N GLY A 455 -23.17 0.18 -12.43
CA GLY A 455 -22.25 0.25 -11.31
C GLY A 455 -22.33 -0.92 -10.33
N GLN A 456 -22.94 -2.04 -10.72
CA GLN A 456 -23.02 -3.29 -9.94
C GLN A 456 -22.02 -4.33 -10.46
N THR A 457 -20.91 -3.92 -11.06
CA THR A 457 -19.94 -4.80 -11.71
C THR A 457 -19.27 -5.82 -10.80
N SER A 458 -19.18 -5.52 -9.51
CA SER A 458 -18.79 -6.47 -8.48
C SER A 458 -19.57 -6.21 -7.20
N ALA A 459 -19.51 -7.17 -6.28
CA ALA A 459 -19.85 -6.92 -4.89
C ALA A 459 -18.94 -5.84 -4.28
N TRP A 460 -19.28 -5.36 -3.09
CA TRP A 460 -18.48 -4.36 -2.40
C TRP A 460 -17.21 -4.97 -1.79
N ILE A 461 -16.05 -4.63 -2.36
CA ILE A 461 -14.74 -5.18 -2.02
C ILE A 461 -14.06 -4.30 -0.97
N ARG A 462 -13.56 -4.92 0.11
CA ARG A 462 -12.77 -4.22 1.14
C ARG A 462 -11.41 -3.77 0.59
N VAL A 463 -10.96 -2.61 1.05
CA VAL A 463 -9.68 -2.01 0.72
C VAL A 463 -8.76 -2.13 1.94
N ALA A 464 -7.58 -2.70 1.76
CA ALA A 464 -6.53 -2.65 2.76
C ALA A 464 -5.96 -1.23 2.85
N GLU A 465 -5.95 -0.67 4.05
CA GLU A 465 -5.30 0.59 4.37
C GLU A 465 -3.99 0.31 5.13
N ASN A 466 -2.98 1.17 4.98
CA ASN A 466 -1.66 0.95 5.60
C ASN A 466 -1.71 0.97 7.14
N TRP A 467 -2.72 1.63 7.71
CA TRP A 467 -2.96 1.67 9.15
C TRP A 467 -4.46 1.85 9.39
N ALA A 468 -5.10 0.93 10.12
CA ALA A 468 -6.52 1.01 10.45
C ALA A 468 -6.75 0.65 11.93
N GLY A 469 -7.46 1.53 12.64
CA GLY A 469 -7.93 1.36 14.01
C GLY A 469 -9.35 1.91 14.19
N THR A 470 -9.92 1.79 15.38
CA THR A 470 -11.28 2.24 15.69
C THR A 470 -11.39 3.76 15.63
N GLU A 471 -11.88 4.31 14.52
CA GLU A 471 -12.01 5.76 14.25
C GLU A 471 -10.68 6.52 14.06
N TRP A 472 -9.58 5.82 13.76
CA TRP A 472 -8.28 6.43 13.45
C TRP A 472 -7.45 5.57 12.51
N GLY A 473 -6.55 6.18 11.74
CA GLY A 473 -5.69 5.48 10.76
C GLY A 473 -5.49 6.28 9.48
N PHE A 474 -5.14 5.59 8.39
CA PHE A 474 -5.11 6.15 7.05
C PHE A 474 -6.44 5.86 6.34
N GLN A 475 -6.92 6.83 5.57
CA GLN A 475 -8.10 6.67 4.73
C GLN A 475 -7.90 7.44 3.44
N PHE A 476 -7.56 6.73 2.37
CA PHE A 476 -7.47 7.30 1.03
C PHE A 476 -8.35 6.44 0.12
N PRO A 477 -9.62 6.78 -0.14
CA PRO A 477 -10.48 5.91 -0.94
C PRO A 477 -9.94 5.77 -2.38
N PRO A 478 -9.90 4.55 -2.96
CA PRO A 478 -9.72 4.38 -4.40
C PRO A 478 -10.84 5.11 -5.15
N ARG A 479 -10.51 5.75 -6.28
CA ARG A 479 -11.46 6.55 -7.06
C ARG A 479 -11.80 5.86 -8.37
N VAL A 480 -12.93 6.21 -8.97
CA VAL A 480 -13.38 5.67 -10.26
C VAL A 480 -12.28 5.82 -11.32
N GLY A 481 -11.98 4.73 -12.02
CA GLY A 481 -10.89 4.61 -12.99
C GLY A 481 -9.54 4.19 -12.41
N HIS A 482 -9.30 4.27 -11.10
CA HIS A 482 -8.03 3.82 -10.50
C HIS A 482 -7.84 2.31 -10.69
N GLU A 483 -6.59 1.90 -10.96
CA GLU A 483 -6.21 0.49 -11.02
C GLU A 483 -5.79 -0.01 -9.63
N VAL A 484 -6.46 -1.09 -9.19
CA VAL A 484 -6.28 -1.73 -7.89
C VAL A 484 -5.75 -3.15 -8.05
N VAL A 485 -4.97 -3.59 -7.07
CA VAL A 485 -4.51 -4.98 -6.94
C VAL A 485 -5.49 -5.71 -6.04
N VAL A 486 -6.14 -6.75 -6.58
CA VAL A 486 -7.13 -7.57 -5.89
C VAL A 486 -6.53 -8.95 -5.60
N GLN A 487 -6.38 -9.26 -4.32
CA GLN A 487 -6.05 -10.59 -3.83
C GLN A 487 -7.33 -11.33 -3.44
N PHE A 488 -7.27 -12.66 -3.38
CA PHE A 488 -8.40 -13.52 -3.02
C PHE A 488 -8.06 -14.25 -1.71
N VAL A 489 -8.91 -14.10 -0.69
CA VAL A 489 -8.67 -14.70 0.64
C VAL A 489 -8.74 -16.22 0.51
N ASP A 490 -7.70 -16.91 0.98
CA ASP A 490 -7.49 -18.36 0.79
C ASP A 490 -7.53 -18.82 -0.67
N GLY A 491 -7.32 -17.90 -1.62
CA GLY A 491 -7.45 -18.15 -3.06
C GLY A 491 -8.89 -18.24 -3.57
N ASP A 492 -9.90 -18.09 -2.72
CA ASP A 492 -11.33 -18.22 -3.08
C ASP A 492 -11.77 -17.08 -4.03
N PRO A 493 -12.18 -17.37 -5.28
CA PRO A 493 -12.69 -16.37 -6.24
C PRO A 493 -13.81 -15.49 -5.68
N ASP A 494 -14.60 -16.02 -4.74
CA ASP A 494 -15.73 -15.36 -4.12
C ASP A 494 -15.31 -14.39 -2.99
N ARG A 495 -14.01 -14.33 -2.64
CA ARG A 495 -13.46 -13.53 -1.53
C ARG A 495 -12.41 -12.51 -1.95
N PRO A 496 -12.74 -11.56 -2.84
CA PRO A 496 -11.80 -10.51 -3.22
C PRO A 496 -11.50 -9.54 -2.05
N LEU A 497 -10.26 -9.05 -2.01
CA LEU A 497 -9.74 -8.03 -1.11
C LEU A 497 -8.75 -7.17 -1.89
N ILE A 498 -8.97 -5.85 -1.94
CA ILE A 498 -8.01 -4.93 -2.55
C ILE A 498 -6.83 -4.75 -1.59
N THR A 499 -5.64 -5.15 -2.00
CA THR A 499 -4.41 -5.11 -1.18
C THR A 499 -3.40 -4.08 -1.64
N GLY A 500 -3.62 -3.43 -2.78
CA GLY A 500 -2.72 -2.42 -3.31
C GLY A 500 -3.33 -1.59 -4.43
N ARG A 501 -2.56 -0.61 -4.91
CA ARG A 501 -2.89 0.30 -6.02
C ARG A 501 -1.65 0.48 -6.87
N ILE A 502 -1.84 0.62 -8.17
CA ILE A 502 -0.75 0.77 -9.12
C ILE A 502 -1.02 1.94 -10.07
N TYR A 503 0.07 2.57 -10.51
CA TYR A 503 0.05 3.58 -11.55
C TYR A 503 0.14 2.90 -12.92
N ASN A 504 -0.49 3.49 -13.94
CA ASN A 504 -0.50 3.00 -15.31
C ASN A 504 -0.32 4.15 -16.32
N GLY A 505 -0.51 3.88 -17.61
CA GLY A 505 -0.30 4.87 -18.68
C GLY A 505 -1.20 6.11 -18.58
N THR A 506 -2.38 5.96 -17.97
CA THR A 506 -3.38 7.00 -17.74
C THR A 506 -3.19 7.64 -16.36
N PHE A 507 -3.23 6.84 -15.30
CA PHE A 507 -2.99 7.28 -13.93
C PHE A 507 -1.51 7.19 -13.60
N ARG A 508 -0.76 8.24 -13.92
CA ARG A 508 0.70 8.31 -13.76
C ARG A 508 1.10 8.69 -12.33
N GLN A 509 2.35 8.39 -11.98
CA GLN A 509 2.95 8.82 -10.71
C GLN A 509 2.89 10.36 -10.55
N PRO A 510 2.79 10.88 -9.31
CA PRO A 510 2.63 12.32 -9.06
C PRO A 510 3.88 13.16 -9.38
N PHE A 511 5.06 12.53 -9.47
CA PHE A 511 6.37 13.18 -9.62
C PHE A 511 7.11 12.73 -10.90
N VAL A 512 6.39 12.64 -12.02
CA VAL A 512 6.96 12.29 -13.34
C VAL A 512 7.70 13.51 -13.94
N PRO A 513 8.92 13.36 -14.47
CA PRO A 513 9.62 14.45 -15.16
C PRO A 513 8.88 14.84 -16.45
N PRO A 514 8.94 16.12 -16.87
CA PRO A 514 8.37 16.53 -18.16
C PRO A 514 9.01 15.76 -19.32
N PRO A 515 8.28 15.47 -20.41
CA PRO A 515 8.83 14.80 -21.57
C PRO A 515 9.96 15.63 -22.20
N LEU A 516 11.01 14.94 -22.68
CA LEU A 516 12.18 15.59 -23.28
C LEU A 516 11.78 16.42 -24.52
N PRO A 517 12.42 17.59 -24.75
CA PRO A 517 12.48 18.13 -26.11
C PRO A 517 13.20 17.12 -27.02
N PRO A 518 12.92 17.09 -28.34
CA PRO A 518 13.57 16.16 -29.27
C PRO A 518 15.10 16.30 -29.21
N PRO A 519 15.85 15.20 -29.23
CA PRO A 519 17.26 15.19 -28.86
C PRO A 519 18.11 16.06 -29.80
N GLY A 520 18.70 17.12 -29.24
CA GLY A 520 19.85 17.79 -29.84
C GLY A 520 21.11 16.90 -29.76
N PRO A 521 22.10 17.09 -30.64
CA PRO A 521 23.16 16.10 -30.90
C PRO A 521 24.16 15.81 -29.77
N LEU A 522 23.97 16.36 -28.56
CA LEU A 522 24.92 16.26 -27.44
C LEU A 522 24.26 16.03 -26.05
N GLN A 523 22.97 15.68 -25.96
CA GLN A 523 22.34 15.35 -24.67
C GLN A 523 22.27 13.83 -24.42
N PRO A 524 22.90 13.29 -23.35
CA PRO A 524 22.68 11.92 -22.91
C PRO A 524 21.24 11.72 -22.44
N GLN A 525 20.56 10.67 -22.91
CA GLN A 525 19.13 10.42 -22.65
C GLN A 525 18.74 10.24 -21.17
N ASN A 526 19.69 10.12 -20.24
CA ASN A 526 19.47 9.59 -18.89
C ASN A 526 19.64 10.62 -17.74
N SER A 527 19.98 11.88 -18.01
CA SER A 527 20.32 12.86 -16.96
C SER A 527 19.17 13.21 -16.01
N HIS A 528 17.92 13.26 -16.50
CA HIS A 528 16.75 13.64 -15.69
C HIS A 528 16.03 12.48 -15.00
N VAL A 529 16.33 11.23 -15.36
CA VAL A 529 15.78 10.06 -14.66
C VAL A 529 16.27 10.02 -13.19
N GLN A 530 17.43 10.61 -12.91
CA GLN A 530 18.03 10.66 -11.57
C GLN A 530 17.48 11.78 -10.68
N THR A 531 16.83 12.82 -11.24
CA THR A 531 16.40 13.99 -10.45
C THR A 531 15.05 13.79 -9.75
N THR A 532 14.09 13.09 -10.37
CA THR A 532 12.77 12.85 -9.74
C THR A 532 12.73 11.61 -8.85
N GLN A 533 13.73 10.72 -8.93
CA GLN A 533 13.89 9.57 -8.01
C GLN A 533 14.11 9.97 -6.54
N ARG A 534 14.38 11.26 -6.27
CA ARG A 534 14.58 11.85 -4.95
C ARG A 534 13.32 12.53 -4.40
N LEU A 535 12.22 12.49 -5.14
CA LEU A 535 10.95 13.09 -4.74
C LEU A 535 10.02 12.03 -4.15
N SER A 536 9.59 12.25 -2.91
CA SER A 536 8.62 11.38 -2.23
C SER A 536 7.51 12.20 -1.56
N GLY A 537 6.39 11.56 -1.22
CA GLY A 537 5.29 12.20 -0.49
C GLY A 537 3.88 11.92 -1.03
N ILE A 538 2.94 12.77 -0.63
CA ILE A 538 1.50 12.63 -0.86
C ILE A 538 1.01 13.85 -1.65
N LYS A 539 0.46 13.61 -2.85
CA LYS A 539 -0.27 14.60 -3.64
C LYS A 539 -1.73 14.16 -3.76
N THR A 540 -2.65 15.02 -3.34
CA THR A 540 -4.09 14.75 -3.46
C THR A 540 -4.66 15.34 -4.75
N GLN A 541 -5.99 15.27 -4.94
CA GLN A 541 -6.70 16.04 -5.96
C GLN A 541 -8.06 16.45 -5.41
N SER A 542 -8.44 17.71 -5.58
CA SER A 542 -9.78 18.21 -5.23
C SER A 542 -10.86 17.45 -6.00
N THR A 543 -11.99 17.20 -5.35
CA THR A 543 -13.17 16.54 -5.94
C THR A 543 -14.44 17.19 -5.37
N PRO A 544 -15.53 17.37 -6.14
CA PRO A 544 -15.67 17.05 -7.57
C PRO A 544 -14.68 17.82 -8.45
N LYS A 545 -14.30 17.23 -9.59
CA LYS A 545 -13.46 17.90 -10.60
C LYS A 545 -14.30 18.97 -11.31
N PRO A 546 -13.90 20.25 -11.32
CA PRO A 546 -14.59 21.26 -12.11
C PRO A 546 -14.35 21.03 -13.61
N ASP A 547 -15.42 21.04 -14.41
CA ASP A 547 -15.33 20.89 -15.86
C ASP A 547 -14.43 21.99 -16.47
N GLY A 548 -13.35 21.57 -17.14
CA GLY A 548 -12.38 22.47 -17.77
C GLY A 548 -11.47 23.26 -16.82
N GLY A 549 -11.56 23.05 -15.50
CA GLY A 549 -10.76 23.79 -14.51
C GLY A 549 -9.34 23.22 -14.27
N HIS A 550 -8.46 24.05 -13.71
CA HIS A 550 -7.12 23.64 -13.29
C HIS A 550 -7.16 22.54 -12.20
N VAL A 551 -6.17 21.64 -12.21
CA VAL A 551 -6.05 20.57 -11.22
C VAL A 551 -5.61 21.16 -9.87
N ARG A 552 -6.56 21.27 -8.93
CA ARG A 552 -6.33 21.75 -7.55
C ARG A 552 -5.94 20.59 -6.63
N PHE A 553 -4.99 20.80 -5.72
CA PHE A 553 -4.43 19.73 -4.85
C PHE A 553 -3.76 20.23 -3.56
N HIS A 554 -3.75 19.36 -2.55
CA HIS A 554 -2.85 19.48 -1.39
C HIS A 554 -1.57 18.67 -1.66
N LEU A 555 -0.44 19.11 -1.10
CA LEU A 555 0.85 18.45 -1.26
C LEU A 555 1.59 18.37 0.08
N LEU A 556 2.10 17.19 0.40
CA LEU A 556 3.27 17.00 1.25
C LEU A 556 4.35 16.35 0.39
N ARG A 557 5.48 17.02 0.15
CA ARG A 557 6.58 16.50 -0.67
C ARG A 557 7.92 16.69 0.03
N PHE A 558 8.75 15.67 -0.05
CA PHE A 558 10.17 15.69 0.30
C PHE A 558 11.01 15.64 -0.97
N ASP A 559 12.07 16.45 -1.03
CA ASP A 559 13.15 16.38 -2.01
C ASP A 559 14.44 16.03 -1.27
N ASP A 560 14.94 14.82 -1.48
CA ASP A 560 16.14 14.28 -0.83
C ASP A 560 17.43 14.61 -1.62
N THR A 561 17.43 15.70 -2.39
CA THR A 561 18.64 16.17 -3.08
C THR A 561 19.66 16.76 -2.10
N TYR A 562 20.78 16.05 -1.93
CA TYR A 562 21.87 16.41 -1.03
C TYR A 562 22.29 17.90 -1.10
N ARG A 563 22.29 18.57 0.06
CA ARG A 563 22.55 20.01 0.28
C ARG A 563 21.54 20.99 -0.35
N THR A 564 20.45 20.50 -0.92
CA THR A 564 19.30 21.31 -1.32
C THR A 564 17.99 20.64 -0.92
N GLU A 565 18.00 19.94 0.22
CA GLU A 565 16.87 19.18 0.73
C GLU A 565 15.68 20.11 1.00
N GLN A 566 14.47 19.71 0.60
CA GLN A 566 13.29 20.56 0.71
C GLN A 566 12.07 19.77 1.17
N ILE A 567 11.35 20.30 2.16
CA ILE A 567 9.98 19.89 2.47
C ILE A 567 9.02 20.96 1.94
N VAL A 568 7.97 20.54 1.23
CA VAL A 568 6.87 21.41 0.78
C VAL A 568 5.57 20.91 1.37
N LEU A 569 4.87 21.81 2.08
CA LEU A 569 3.51 21.65 2.55
C LEU A 569 2.62 22.68 1.84
N ARG A 570 1.81 22.23 0.87
CA ARG A 570 0.82 23.05 0.15
C ARG A 570 -0.59 22.71 0.62
N CYS A 571 -1.33 23.72 1.01
CA CYS A 571 -2.76 23.62 1.29
C CYS A 571 -3.53 24.43 0.26
N GLN A 572 -4.51 23.79 -0.40
CA GLN A 572 -5.21 24.40 -1.55
C GLN A 572 -6.24 25.47 -1.15
N HIS A 573 -6.61 25.54 0.12
CA HIS A 573 -7.63 26.47 0.63
C HIS A 573 -7.28 26.92 2.06
N ARG A 574 -7.65 26.13 3.07
CA ARG A 574 -7.39 26.41 4.48
C ARG A 574 -6.29 25.47 5.04
N LEU A 575 -5.46 26.01 5.92
CA LEU A 575 -4.53 25.26 6.77
C LEU A 575 -4.85 25.62 8.22
N ASP A 576 -5.19 24.62 9.02
CA ASP A 576 -5.36 24.74 10.47
C ASP A 576 -4.23 23.97 11.17
N VAL A 577 -3.61 24.60 12.17
CA VAL A 577 -2.54 23.98 12.99
C VAL A 577 -2.87 24.24 14.45
N THR A 578 -3.09 23.17 15.22
CA THR A 578 -3.46 23.23 16.64
C THR A 578 -2.48 22.41 17.47
N ALA A 579 -1.89 23.03 18.48
CA ALA A 579 -1.12 22.35 19.53
C ALA A 579 -1.78 22.62 20.88
N PHE A 580 -2.05 21.56 21.66
CA PHE A 580 -2.69 21.67 22.98
C PHE A 580 -1.74 22.08 24.11
N GLN A 581 -0.43 22.07 23.85
CA GLN A 581 0.61 22.53 24.78
C GLN A 581 1.60 23.42 24.02
N ASN A 582 2.85 22.98 23.87
CA ASN A 582 3.93 23.77 23.30
C ASN A 582 4.04 23.55 21.78
N ALA A 583 4.30 24.63 21.03
CA ALA A 583 4.69 24.58 19.63
C ALA A 583 6.06 25.24 19.48
N TYR A 584 7.05 24.46 19.03
CA TYR A 584 8.43 24.93 18.82
C TYR A 584 8.71 25.10 17.33
N HIS A 585 9.41 26.17 16.96
CA HIS A 585 9.82 26.43 15.58
C HIS A 585 11.21 27.07 15.54
N THR A 586 12.22 26.29 15.17
CA THR A 586 13.62 26.72 15.05
C THR A 586 13.99 26.86 13.58
N THR A 587 14.68 27.94 13.21
CA THR A 587 15.20 28.15 11.86
C THR A 587 16.65 28.63 11.97
N HIS A 588 17.59 27.88 11.38
CA HIS A 588 19.01 28.23 11.40
C HIS A 588 19.40 29.23 10.29
N GLY A 589 18.62 29.27 9.21
CA GLY A 589 18.68 30.30 8.17
C GLY A 589 17.57 31.34 8.32
N ASN A 590 17.16 31.94 7.21
CA ASN A 590 16.13 32.97 7.20
C ASN A 590 14.71 32.37 7.35
N ARG A 591 13.84 33.05 8.09
CA ARG A 591 12.40 32.77 8.15
C ARG A 591 11.63 33.89 7.45
N HIS A 592 10.98 33.59 6.35
CA HIS A 592 10.07 34.51 5.65
C HIS A 592 8.63 34.20 6.03
N ILE A 593 7.83 35.24 6.31
CA ILE A 593 6.40 35.13 6.59
C ILE A 593 5.69 36.16 5.71
N LEU A 594 4.89 35.69 4.76
CA LEU A 594 4.07 36.53 3.88
C LEU A 594 2.59 36.24 4.18
N VAL A 595 1.82 37.29 4.48
CA VAL A 595 0.37 37.21 4.69
C VAL A 595 -0.29 38.19 3.72
N GLY A 596 -1.20 37.69 2.88
CA GLY A 596 -1.92 38.51 1.90
C GLY A 596 -1.37 38.50 0.48
N GLY A 597 -0.97 37.33 0.00
CA GLY A 597 -0.68 37.12 -1.42
C GLY A 597 -1.94 37.30 -2.29
N ARG A 598 -1.71 37.57 -3.58
CA ARG A 598 -2.75 37.56 -4.62
C ARG A 598 -2.88 36.14 -5.17
N ASP A 599 -4.10 35.60 -5.21
CA ASP A 599 -4.36 34.32 -5.87
C ASP A 599 -4.09 34.47 -7.38
N PRO A 600 -3.23 33.63 -8.00
CA PRO A 600 -2.88 33.76 -9.42
C PRO A 600 -4.00 33.30 -10.36
N ASP A 601 -4.92 32.44 -9.91
CA ASP A 601 -6.04 31.91 -10.70
C ASP A 601 -7.26 32.85 -10.64
N THR A 602 -7.59 33.39 -9.45
CA THR A 602 -8.75 34.29 -9.27
C THR A 602 -8.40 35.77 -9.35
N GLY A 603 -7.13 36.14 -9.14
CA GLY A 603 -6.68 37.52 -9.08
C GLY A 603 -7.09 38.28 -7.82
N GLU A 604 -7.72 37.62 -6.85
CA GLU A 604 -8.16 38.21 -5.58
C GLU A 604 -6.98 38.42 -4.62
N SER A 605 -6.95 39.57 -3.96
CA SER A 605 -6.03 39.87 -2.86
C SER A 605 -6.80 39.93 -1.54
N GLY A 606 -6.23 39.37 -0.49
CA GLY A 606 -6.75 39.46 0.87
C GLY A 606 -5.62 39.50 1.89
N GLY A 607 -5.90 39.14 3.15
CA GLY A 607 -4.87 38.94 4.17
C GLY A 607 -4.97 39.88 5.36
N ALA A 608 -4.86 39.30 6.56
CA ALA A 608 -4.66 40.00 7.81
C ALA A 608 -3.91 39.06 8.77
N LEU A 609 -2.92 39.57 9.48
CA LEU A 609 -2.18 38.81 10.50
C LEU A 609 -2.73 39.15 11.89
N TYR A 610 -3.43 38.21 12.49
CA TYR A 610 -3.92 38.32 13.87
C TYR A 610 -3.03 37.49 14.79
N ILE A 611 -2.43 38.14 15.79
CA ILE A 611 -1.66 37.48 16.85
C ILE A 611 -2.31 37.85 18.19
N THR A 612 -2.76 36.85 18.93
CA THR A 612 -3.35 37.01 20.26
C THR A 612 -2.59 36.13 21.23
N THR A 613 -1.90 36.75 22.18
CA THR A 613 -1.19 36.05 23.25
C THR A 613 -1.99 36.20 24.55
N GLY A 614 -2.39 35.09 25.16
CA GLY A 614 -3.17 35.09 26.41
C GLY A 614 -2.34 35.36 27.67
N GLY A 615 -1.02 35.19 27.57
CA GLY A 615 -0.04 35.51 28.61
C GLY A 615 1.00 36.51 28.08
N GLU A 616 2.28 36.23 28.33
CA GLU A 616 3.40 37.10 27.97
C GLU A 616 3.85 36.89 26.51
N TYR A 617 4.27 37.98 25.85
CA TYR A 617 4.83 37.96 24.49
C TYR A 617 6.20 38.66 24.50
N ASP A 618 7.25 37.85 24.51
CA ASP A 618 8.63 38.32 24.45
C ASP A 618 9.17 38.27 23.02
N LEU A 619 9.78 39.38 22.57
CA LEU A 619 10.46 39.48 21.29
C LEU A 619 11.88 40.01 21.51
N HIS A 620 12.85 39.10 21.47
CA HIS A 620 14.27 39.44 21.47
C HIS A 620 14.83 39.44 20.05
N ILE A 621 15.50 40.53 19.66
CA ILE A 621 16.16 40.70 18.36
C ILE A 621 17.62 41.09 18.66
N GLY A 622 18.58 40.28 18.20
CA GLY A 622 20.01 40.50 18.48
C GLY A 622 20.71 41.51 17.57
N GLU A 623 20.07 41.91 16.47
CA GLU A 623 20.53 42.99 15.57
C GLU A 623 19.39 44.02 15.39
N ASN A 624 18.96 44.33 14.16
CA ASN A 624 18.04 45.45 13.89
C ASN A 624 16.57 45.03 13.75
N ARG A 625 15.63 45.87 14.21
CA ARG A 625 14.18 45.78 13.88
C ARG A 625 13.80 46.90 12.92
N TYR A 626 13.18 46.55 11.80
CA TYR A 626 12.56 47.50 10.87
C TYR A 626 11.06 47.21 10.80
N GLU A 627 10.22 48.24 10.85
CA GLU A 627 8.76 48.13 10.80
C GLU A 627 8.20 49.33 10.04
N GLN A 628 7.37 49.07 9.03
CA GLN A 628 6.74 50.07 8.17
C GLN A 628 5.24 49.81 8.13
N VAL A 629 4.44 50.87 8.23
CA VAL A 629 2.98 50.79 8.22
C VAL A 629 2.45 51.90 7.32
N GLU A 630 1.95 51.54 6.15
CA GLU A 630 1.57 52.51 5.10
C GLU A 630 0.30 53.31 5.40
N GLN A 631 -0.59 52.78 6.25
CA GLN A 631 -1.89 53.41 6.53
C GLN A 631 -1.96 53.99 7.94
N GLY A 632 -2.13 53.16 8.97
CA GLY A 632 -2.30 53.63 10.34
C GLY A 632 -1.73 52.64 11.36
N TYR A 633 -0.93 53.17 12.29
CA TYR A 633 -0.40 52.44 13.43
C TYR A 633 -1.13 52.89 14.71
N GLN A 634 -1.67 51.92 15.47
CA GLN A 634 -2.34 52.18 16.74
C GLN A 634 -1.80 51.23 17.81
N LEU A 635 -1.12 51.79 18.81
CA LEU A 635 -0.75 51.09 20.04
C LEU A 635 -1.72 51.48 21.17
N THR A 636 -2.19 50.52 21.94
CA THR A 636 -3.04 50.77 23.11
C THR A 636 -2.58 49.87 24.26
N VAL A 637 -2.07 50.49 25.33
CA VAL A 637 -1.57 49.79 26.52
C VAL A 637 -2.42 50.22 27.71
N LYS A 638 -2.93 49.24 28.47
CA LYS A 638 -3.81 49.49 29.65
C LYS A 638 -3.04 49.83 30.94
N ALA A 639 -1.73 49.67 30.90
CA ALA A 639 -0.79 49.90 32.01
C ALA A 639 0.40 50.74 31.48
N ASN A 640 1.54 50.66 32.16
CA ASN A 640 2.73 51.44 31.79
C ASN A 640 3.35 50.93 30.47
N THR A 641 3.87 51.87 29.67
CA THR A 641 4.82 51.58 28.60
C THR A 641 6.17 52.15 29.04
N ILE A 642 7.24 51.35 28.95
CA ILE A 642 8.60 51.76 29.35
C ILE A 642 9.48 51.66 28.11
N PHE A 643 10.17 52.75 27.78
CA PHE A 643 11.18 52.80 26.74
C PHE A 643 12.55 53.05 27.39
N ASP A 644 13.34 51.98 27.56
CA ASP A 644 14.76 52.11 27.89
C ASP A 644 15.55 52.20 26.58
N LEU A 645 15.98 53.43 26.23
CA LEU A 645 16.68 53.73 25.00
C LEU A 645 18.07 54.28 25.32
N GLN A 646 19.06 53.40 25.24
CA GLN A 646 20.48 53.72 25.48
C GLN A 646 21.11 54.55 24.34
N GLY A 647 20.40 54.74 23.22
CA GLY A 647 20.79 55.55 22.07
C GLY A 647 19.84 56.72 21.82
N SER A 648 20.01 57.42 20.69
CA SER A 648 19.13 58.55 20.34
C SER A 648 17.71 58.12 20.01
N HIS A 649 16.72 58.76 20.64
CA HIS A 649 15.33 58.73 20.19
C HIS A 649 15.06 59.91 19.23
N GLN A 650 14.46 59.64 18.07
CA GLN A 650 14.03 60.65 17.12
C GLN A 650 12.59 60.37 16.67
N THR A 651 11.75 61.40 16.64
CA THR A 651 10.37 61.34 16.15
C THR A 651 10.16 62.45 15.13
N VAL A 652 9.76 62.09 13.90
CA VAL A 652 9.48 63.02 12.80
C VAL A 652 7.99 62.94 12.47
N VAL A 653 7.28 64.08 12.48
CA VAL A 653 5.84 64.14 12.24
C VAL A 653 5.53 65.21 11.21
N GLY A 654 4.88 64.84 10.10
CA GLY A 654 4.58 65.74 8.99
C GLY A 654 3.34 66.63 9.15
N LEU A 655 2.49 66.36 10.15
CA LEU A 655 1.27 67.13 10.43
C LEU A 655 1.27 67.68 11.86
N ALA A 656 0.71 66.94 12.83
CA ALA A 656 0.62 67.36 14.23
C ALA A 656 1.15 66.28 15.16
N SER A 657 2.07 66.65 16.06
CA SER A 657 2.49 65.84 17.20
C SER A 657 1.85 66.41 18.46
N THR A 658 1.12 65.60 19.22
CA THR A 658 0.37 66.02 20.41
C THR A 658 0.66 65.08 21.56
N LEU A 659 1.24 65.61 22.64
CA LEU A 659 1.40 64.92 23.91
C LEU A 659 0.34 65.42 24.90
N ASN A 660 -0.54 64.53 25.37
CA ASN A 660 -1.60 64.86 26.32
C ASN A 660 -1.56 63.84 27.48
N ALA A 661 -1.25 64.32 28.68
CA ALA A 661 -1.19 63.53 29.90
C ALA A 661 -1.54 64.40 31.11
N MET A 662 -1.98 63.77 32.21
CA MET A 662 -2.32 64.47 33.47
C MET A 662 -1.12 65.20 34.10
N ASN A 663 0.09 64.68 33.86
CA ASN A 663 1.35 65.34 34.17
C ASN A 663 2.35 65.05 33.04
N VAL A 664 3.12 66.05 32.63
CA VAL A 664 4.22 65.92 31.66
C VAL A 664 5.45 66.54 32.30
N VAL A 665 6.47 65.72 32.55
CA VAL A 665 7.79 66.17 32.99
C VAL A 665 8.77 65.88 31.87
N ILE A 666 9.48 66.90 31.43
CA ILE A 666 10.60 66.79 30.50
C ILE A 666 11.84 67.21 31.30
N GLU A 667 12.81 66.32 31.42
CA GLU A 667 14.06 66.53 32.14
C GLU A 667 15.23 66.14 31.23
N ALA A 668 16.30 66.92 31.26
CA ALA A 668 17.54 66.62 30.56
C ALA A 668 18.72 67.17 31.36
N GLN A 669 19.81 66.40 31.43
CA GLN A 669 21.00 66.78 32.22
C GLN A 669 21.79 67.96 31.63
N THR A 670 21.72 68.15 30.32
CA THR A 670 22.52 69.15 29.59
C THR A 670 21.67 70.32 29.09
N ASN A 671 20.63 70.07 28.30
CA ASN A 671 19.60 71.06 27.99
C ASN A 671 18.30 70.45 27.48
N ILE A 672 17.21 71.23 27.57
CA ILE A 672 15.94 71.00 26.87
C ILE A 672 15.78 72.11 25.83
N THR A 673 15.64 71.76 24.54
CA THR A 673 15.43 72.73 23.46
C THR A 673 14.06 72.55 22.79
N LEU A 674 13.24 73.61 22.76
CA LEU A 674 12.04 73.70 21.91
C LEU A 674 12.34 74.66 20.76
N LYS A 675 12.12 74.28 19.49
CA LYS A 675 12.43 75.11 18.32
C LYS A 675 11.34 75.07 17.25
N VAL A 676 11.05 76.23 16.64
CA VAL A 676 10.24 76.36 15.41
C VAL A 676 10.91 77.37 14.46
N GLY A 677 11.39 76.92 13.31
CA GLY A 677 11.99 77.77 12.28
C GLY A 677 13.19 78.58 12.79
N ALA A 678 13.02 79.90 12.93
CA ALA A 678 14.01 80.83 13.47
C ALA A 678 13.84 81.12 14.99
N SER A 679 12.95 80.44 15.71
CA SER A 679 12.66 80.69 17.14
C SER A 679 12.92 79.47 18.03
N PHE A 680 13.33 79.68 19.29
CA PHE A 680 13.60 78.63 20.28
C PHE A 680 13.42 79.05 21.77
N VAL A 681 13.27 78.04 22.64
CA VAL A 681 13.49 78.08 24.10
C VAL A 681 14.53 77.01 24.47
N VAL A 682 15.59 77.34 25.22
CA VAL A 682 16.56 76.41 25.82
C VAL A 682 16.47 76.53 27.34
N VAL A 683 16.48 75.40 28.03
CA VAL A 683 16.69 75.32 29.48
C VAL A 683 17.95 74.50 29.73
N ASP A 684 18.94 75.04 30.43
CA ASP A 684 20.19 74.35 30.78
C ASP A 684 20.62 74.69 32.24
N PRO A 685 21.69 74.06 32.79
CA PRO A 685 22.14 74.31 34.17
C PRO A 685 22.56 75.77 34.48
N SER A 686 22.76 76.61 33.48
CA SER A 686 23.09 78.03 33.63
C SER A 686 21.89 78.97 33.47
N GLY A 687 20.78 78.54 32.86
CA GLY A 687 19.53 79.28 32.89
C GLY A 687 18.47 78.89 31.85
N VAL A 688 17.49 79.79 31.65
CA VAL A 688 16.46 79.70 30.60
C VAL A 688 16.72 80.77 29.56
N TYR A 689 16.91 80.36 28.31
CA TYR A 689 17.20 81.21 27.16
C TYR A 689 16.04 81.15 26.16
N ILE A 690 15.60 82.30 25.65
CA ILE A 690 14.54 82.38 24.65
C ILE A 690 15.06 83.26 23.50
N ASN A 691 14.95 82.79 22.26
CA ASN A 691 15.53 83.47 21.08
C ASN A 691 14.64 83.27 19.84
N GLY A 692 14.59 84.24 18.94
CA GLY A 692 13.69 84.25 17.78
C GLY A 692 13.40 85.66 17.26
N PRO A 693 12.94 85.85 16.01
CA PRO A 693 12.95 87.18 15.36
C PRO A 693 12.15 88.25 16.11
N ILE A 694 11.07 87.82 16.77
CA ILE A 694 10.41 88.53 17.87
C ILE A 694 10.13 87.51 18.98
N VAL A 695 11.05 87.35 19.94
CA VAL A 695 10.77 86.64 21.21
C VAL A 695 9.84 87.46 22.06
N MET A 696 8.55 87.17 22.03
CA MET A 696 7.59 87.79 22.94
C MET A 696 7.73 87.30 24.40
N ILE A 697 8.88 87.56 25.04
CA ILE A 697 8.86 88.36 26.29
C ILE A 697 8.82 89.86 25.90
N ASN A 698 9.54 90.24 24.81
CA ASN A 698 9.12 91.22 23.76
C ASN A 698 9.96 91.22 22.43
N SER A 699 11.28 90.90 22.36
CA SER A 699 11.95 90.62 21.04
C SER A 699 13.30 89.83 21.05
N GLY A 700 13.72 89.27 19.90
CA GLY A 700 15.09 88.77 19.51
C GLY A 700 15.59 87.38 20.02
N GLY A 701 16.42 86.55 19.33
CA GLY A 701 16.99 86.56 17.95
C GLY A 701 16.92 85.25 17.09
N ALA A 702 17.68 84.14 17.32
CA ALA A 702 17.80 82.96 16.39
C ALA A 702 18.27 81.58 16.98
N PRO A 703 18.08 80.37 16.35
CA PRO A 703 18.05 79.00 16.99
C PRO A 703 18.89 77.80 16.40
N GLY A 704 19.07 76.70 17.16
CA GLY A 704 19.92 75.52 16.80
C GLY A 704 19.39 74.50 15.75
N VAL A 705 20.22 74.02 14.82
CA VAL A 705 19.81 73.24 13.61
C VAL A 705 19.56 71.75 13.84
N THR A 706 18.69 71.15 13.00
CA THR A 706 18.47 69.69 12.90
C THR A 706 19.30 69.09 11.77
N THR A 707 19.74 67.84 11.92
CA THR A 707 20.30 67.03 10.83
C THR A 707 19.18 66.27 10.07
N PRO A 708 19.40 65.87 8.80
CA PRO A 708 18.46 65.02 8.08
C PRO A 708 18.34 63.64 8.73
N VAL A 709 17.13 63.12 8.86
CA VAL A 709 16.88 61.73 9.27
C VAL A 709 16.98 60.83 8.03
N VAL A 710 17.79 59.77 8.12
CA VAL A 710 17.86 58.71 7.11
C VAL A 710 16.97 57.57 7.58
N VAL A 711 15.86 57.33 6.86
CA VAL A 711 14.97 56.20 7.11
C VAL A 711 15.39 55.03 6.21
N THR A 712 15.51 53.85 6.80
CA THR A 712 15.74 52.58 6.09
C THR A 712 14.47 51.76 6.16
N GLU A 713 13.86 51.49 5.01
CA GLU A 713 12.64 50.69 4.92
C GLU A 713 12.92 49.19 5.19
N PRO A 714 11.94 48.42 5.68
CA PRO A 714 12.00 46.96 5.75
C PRO A 714 12.18 46.31 4.37
N VAL A 715 12.54 45.03 4.36
CA VAL A 715 12.62 44.20 3.14
C VAL A 715 11.44 43.25 3.08
N ASP A 716 10.80 43.15 1.91
CA ASP A 716 9.67 42.24 1.67
C ASP A 716 10.03 40.76 1.88
N ALA A 717 9.04 39.98 2.34
CA ALA A 717 9.16 38.54 2.47
C ALA A 717 9.12 37.85 1.10
N SER A 718 10.11 36.99 0.83
CA SER A 718 10.12 36.12 -0.35
C SER A 718 8.92 35.14 -0.34
N GLN A 719 8.40 34.82 -1.54
CA GLN A 719 7.35 33.82 -1.68
C GLN A 719 7.88 32.39 -1.47
N ALA A 720 7.01 31.51 -0.98
CA ALA A 720 7.28 30.08 -0.87
C ALA A 720 7.07 29.37 -2.23
N ASP A 721 7.79 28.26 -2.44
CA ASP A 721 7.64 27.41 -3.63
C ASP A 721 6.20 26.81 -3.68
N PRO A 722 5.41 27.07 -4.74
CA PRO A 722 4.05 26.56 -4.86
C PRO A 722 3.97 25.05 -5.16
N GLY A 723 5.09 24.41 -5.56
CA GLY A 723 5.14 22.97 -5.84
C GLY A 723 4.46 22.54 -7.15
N ASP A 724 4.41 23.43 -8.14
CA ASP A 724 3.81 23.16 -9.46
C ASP A 724 4.87 22.75 -10.51
N PRO A 725 4.59 21.76 -11.40
CA PRO A 725 5.49 21.44 -12.52
C PRO A 725 5.50 22.55 -13.58
N PRO A 726 6.65 22.82 -14.26
CA PRO A 726 7.95 22.19 -14.12
C PRO A 726 8.87 22.95 -13.15
N ASN A 727 8.33 23.81 -12.29
CA ASN A 727 9.10 24.75 -11.44
C ASN A 727 9.87 24.09 -10.29
N TRP A 728 9.99 22.76 -10.32
CA TRP A 728 10.88 21.94 -9.50
C TRP A 728 12.32 22.50 -9.56
N VAL A 729 12.69 23.28 -8.53
CA VAL A 729 14.03 23.87 -8.28
C VAL A 729 14.49 24.96 -9.30
N ALA A 730 13.84 25.12 -10.45
CA ALA A 730 14.40 25.89 -11.58
C ALA A 730 14.22 27.43 -11.55
N GLN A 731 13.28 28.01 -10.79
CA GLN A 731 12.97 29.46 -10.88
C GLN A 731 13.45 30.34 -9.71
N HIS A 732 13.79 29.79 -8.55
CA HIS A 732 14.23 30.59 -7.38
C HIS A 732 15.75 30.84 -7.31
N ARG A 733 16.53 30.41 -8.30
CA ARG A 733 17.96 30.77 -8.44
C ARG A 733 18.20 32.07 -9.22
N ALA A 734 17.15 32.75 -9.69
CA ALA A 734 17.25 33.96 -10.51
C ALA A 734 16.19 35.03 -10.15
N ALA A 735 16.01 35.33 -8.86
CA ALA A 735 15.24 36.49 -8.39
C ALA A 735 16.13 37.74 -8.19
N GLY A 736 17.07 37.95 -9.11
CA GLY A 736 17.81 39.20 -9.27
C GLY A 736 17.49 39.78 -10.66
N GLY A 737 16.26 40.26 -10.86
CA GLY A 737 15.81 40.66 -12.20
C GLY A 737 14.38 41.15 -12.31
N THR A 738 14.19 42.47 -12.12
CA THR A 738 13.18 43.31 -12.80
C THR A 738 11.70 42.87 -12.76
N GLY A 739 10.98 43.30 -11.72
CA GLY A 739 9.54 43.62 -11.76
C GLY A 739 9.34 45.05 -11.27
N GLY A 740 8.65 45.90 -12.04
CA GLY A 740 8.66 47.35 -11.84
C GLY A 740 7.80 47.84 -10.66
N GLY A 741 8.45 48.26 -9.58
CA GLY A 741 7.89 49.01 -8.44
C GLY A 741 9.04 49.58 -7.62
N GLY A 742 9.03 50.88 -7.33
CA GLY A 742 10.24 51.62 -6.92
C GLY A 742 10.70 51.46 -5.48
N HIS A 743 10.98 50.23 -5.01
CA HIS A 743 11.57 49.97 -3.70
C HIS A 743 12.94 49.30 -3.83
N ARG A 744 13.91 49.73 -3.00
CA ARG A 744 15.31 49.31 -3.13
C ARG A 744 15.49 47.92 -2.51
N HIS A 745 15.74 46.92 -3.35
CA HIS A 745 16.34 45.67 -2.88
C HIS A 745 17.76 45.94 -2.35
N HIS A 746 17.88 46.16 -1.05
CA HIS A 746 19.16 46.12 -0.36
C HIS A 746 19.57 44.66 -0.20
N THR A 747 20.52 44.20 -1.00
CA THR A 747 21.40 43.09 -0.57
C THR A 747 22.02 43.51 0.76
N ALA A 748 21.78 42.73 1.81
CA ALA A 748 22.28 43.03 3.14
C ALA A 748 23.81 43.14 3.12
N ASN A 749 24.33 44.35 3.35
CA ASN A 749 25.76 44.56 3.47
C ASN A 749 26.23 44.09 4.86
N PRO A 750 27.46 43.57 5.02
CA PRO A 750 27.88 42.95 6.28
C PRO A 750 27.99 43.95 7.44
N ARG A 751 27.32 43.60 8.54
CA ARG A 751 27.51 43.92 9.98
C ARG A 751 28.09 45.28 10.44
N HIS A 752 27.53 45.73 11.57
CA HIS A 752 27.92 46.88 12.38
C HIS A 752 29.44 47.03 12.60
N ALA A 753 29.92 48.28 12.57
CA ALA A 753 31.27 48.62 13.00
C ALA A 753 31.45 48.40 14.51
N ILE A 754 32.63 47.93 14.90
CA ILE A 754 32.92 47.45 16.26
C ILE A 754 33.76 48.48 17.00
N GLY A 755 33.26 48.97 18.13
CA GLY A 755 33.96 49.94 18.97
C GLY A 755 35.04 49.29 19.83
N THR A 756 36.26 49.81 19.75
CA THR A 756 37.43 49.32 20.50
C THR A 756 37.65 50.00 21.84
N GLY A 757 37.06 51.20 22.03
CA GLY A 757 37.36 52.07 23.18
C GLY A 757 38.68 52.85 23.05
N LEU A 758 39.45 52.64 21.97
CA LEU A 758 40.73 53.33 21.72
C LEU A 758 40.57 54.63 20.92
N GLY A 759 39.35 54.95 20.47
CA GLY A 759 38.97 56.19 19.79
C GLY A 759 38.68 56.01 18.31
N GLY A 760 37.88 56.92 17.75
CA GLY A 760 37.28 56.76 16.41
C GLY A 760 38.26 56.60 15.25
N GLY A 761 39.51 57.04 15.39
CA GLY A 761 40.57 56.78 14.41
C GLY A 761 40.97 55.30 14.34
N VAL A 762 41.00 54.60 15.48
CA VAL A 762 41.26 53.15 15.56
C VAL A 762 40.03 52.39 15.07
N ASP A 763 38.84 52.78 15.52
CA ASP A 763 37.58 52.14 15.10
C ASP A 763 37.38 52.22 13.57
N GLN A 764 37.79 53.33 12.93
CA GLN A 764 37.80 53.45 11.47
C GLN A 764 38.74 52.41 10.81
N LEU A 765 39.96 52.23 11.32
CA LEU A 765 40.90 51.24 10.79
C LEU A 765 40.44 49.80 11.03
N VAL A 766 39.80 49.54 12.18
CA VAL A 766 39.17 48.24 12.49
C VAL A 766 38.06 47.92 11.48
N SER A 767 37.24 48.90 11.13
CA SER A 767 36.18 48.73 10.11
C SER A 767 36.72 48.45 8.69
N MET A 768 37.98 48.80 8.42
CA MET A 768 38.69 48.48 7.17
C MET A 768 39.28 47.07 7.14
N SER A 769 39.18 46.29 8.22
CA SER A 769 39.63 44.90 8.29
C SER A 769 38.52 43.96 8.77
N PRO A 770 37.93 43.13 7.88
CA PRO A 770 37.01 42.05 8.26
C PRO A 770 37.59 41.08 9.29
N THR A 771 38.90 40.85 9.29
CA THR A 771 39.59 39.96 10.25
C THR A 771 39.71 40.61 11.63
N LEU A 772 40.22 41.85 11.72
CA LEU A 772 40.33 42.57 13.00
C LEU A 772 38.95 42.80 13.63
N SER A 773 37.98 43.24 12.82
CA SER A 773 36.58 43.35 13.22
C SER A 773 36.07 42.02 13.81
N ARG A 774 36.14 40.91 13.07
CA ARG A 774 35.63 39.61 13.56
C ARG A 774 36.29 39.17 14.85
N ASN A 775 37.61 39.35 14.97
CA ASN A 775 38.36 38.96 16.16
C ASN A 775 37.91 39.77 17.39
N ILE A 776 37.79 41.10 17.28
CA ILE A 776 37.35 41.95 18.40
C ILE A 776 35.93 41.62 18.83
N ALA A 777 34.98 41.47 17.90
CA ALA A 777 33.62 41.06 18.26
C ALA A 777 33.57 39.69 18.95
N THR A 778 34.39 38.74 18.48
CA THR A 778 34.47 37.40 19.10
C THR A 778 35.02 37.50 20.52
N LEU A 779 36.12 38.23 20.74
CA LEU A 779 36.73 38.38 22.06
C LEU A 779 35.82 39.15 23.03
N GLN A 780 35.22 40.26 22.59
CA GLN A 780 34.22 40.99 23.39
C GLN A 780 33.02 40.11 23.77
N SER A 781 32.51 39.27 22.84
CA SER A 781 31.43 38.31 23.16
C SER A 781 31.84 37.23 24.17
N GLN A 782 33.13 36.93 24.27
CA GLN A 782 33.71 36.02 25.27
C GLN A 782 34.05 36.71 26.60
N GLY A 783 33.72 38.01 26.74
CA GLY A 783 33.97 38.81 27.94
C GLY A 783 35.35 39.43 28.01
N TRP A 784 36.07 39.56 26.88
CA TRP A 784 37.33 40.30 26.85
C TRP A 784 37.11 41.81 26.83
N THR A 785 38.04 42.54 27.45
CA THR A 785 38.07 44.01 27.43
C THR A 785 39.36 44.52 26.79
N ILE A 786 39.27 45.65 26.10
CA ILE A 786 40.40 46.36 25.49
C ILE A 786 40.63 47.62 26.32
N SER A 787 41.87 47.92 26.69
CA SER A 787 42.23 49.09 27.51
C SER A 787 43.47 49.79 26.98
N TYR A 788 43.41 51.12 26.89
CA TYR A 788 44.58 51.95 26.65
C TYR A 788 45.29 52.26 27.98
N VAL A 789 46.54 51.81 28.14
CA VAL A 789 47.35 52.05 29.34
C VAL A 789 48.76 52.49 28.92
N PRO A 790 49.05 53.80 28.87
CA PRO A 790 50.33 54.29 28.36
C PRO A 790 51.52 53.82 29.21
N SER A 791 52.66 53.62 28.54
CA SER A 791 53.96 53.24 29.14
C SER A 791 54.01 51.86 29.83
N HIS A 792 53.10 50.95 29.50
CA HIS A 792 53.06 49.60 30.09
C HIS A 792 53.42 48.46 29.12
N GLY A 793 53.69 48.74 27.85
CA GLY A 793 53.76 47.73 26.79
C GLY A 793 52.36 47.29 26.34
N TYR A 794 52.26 46.76 25.13
CA TYR A 794 51.06 46.10 24.63
C TYR A 794 51.12 44.59 24.92
N TYR A 795 50.02 43.98 25.36
CA TYR A 795 49.95 42.54 25.69
C TYR A 795 48.50 42.01 25.86
N SER A 796 48.36 40.69 25.83
CA SER A 796 47.12 39.94 26.04
C SER A 796 47.20 39.02 27.26
N ASP A 797 46.34 39.25 28.24
CA ASP A 797 46.14 38.31 29.35
C ASP A 797 44.90 37.44 29.08
N ARG A 798 45.16 36.18 28.72
CA ARG A 798 44.15 35.13 28.47
C ARG A 798 43.35 34.73 29.72
N THR A 799 43.89 34.97 30.92
CA THR A 799 43.28 34.63 32.21
C THR A 799 42.37 35.76 32.68
N ALA A 800 42.87 37.00 32.65
CA ALA A 800 42.08 38.20 32.96
C ALA A 800 41.10 38.57 31.83
N LYS A 801 41.30 38.04 30.62
CA LYS A 801 40.61 38.41 29.38
C LYS A 801 40.75 39.91 29.08
N THR A 802 41.99 40.39 29.09
CA THR A 802 42.30 41.80 28.82
C THR A 802 43.32 41.92 27.69
N ILE A 803 43.07 42.84 26.77
CA ILE A 803 44.06 43.34 25.81
C ILE A 803 44.46 44.75 26.25
N VAL A 804 45.76 44.98 26.43
CA VAL A 804 46.33 46.28 26.77
C VAL A 804 47.09 46.81 25.56
N ILE A 805 46.86 48.08 25.22
CA ILE A 805 47.52 48.84 24.16
C ILE A 805 48.18 50.06 24.79
N ASP A 806 49.43 50.39 24.43
CA ASP A 806 50.20 51.46 25.09
C ASP A 806 50.39 52.73 24.25
N THR A 807 49.94 52.71 22.98
CA THR A 807 49.93 53.87 22.07
C THR A 807 48.53 54.44 21.82
N ASN A 808 48.47 55.74 21.52
CA ASN A 808 47.25 56.45 21.08
C ASN A 808 47.32 56.93 19.61
N ASP A 809 48.39 56.61 18.89
CA ASP A 809 48.44 56.79 17.44
C ASP A 809 47.54 55.74 16.74
N PRO A 810 46.57 56.13 15.89
CA PRO A 810 45.61 55.19 15.33
C PRO A 810 46.23 54.02 14.56
N ALA A 811 47.28 54.25 13.76
CA ALA A 811 47.92 53.21 12.96
C ALA A 811 48.71 52.23 13.83
N SER A 812 49.47 52.75 14.79
CA SER A 812 50.24 51.96 15.77
C SER A 812 49.30 51.14 16.69
N ALA A 813 48.20 51.74 17.14
CA ALA A 813 47.20 51.07 17.97
C ALA A 813 46.46 49.97 17.20
N ALA A 814 46.15 50.19 15.90
CA ALA A 814 45.56 49.16 15.05
C ALA A 814 46.53 47.99 14.79
N ARG A 815 47.83 48.26 14.63
CA ARG A 815 48.89 47.23 14.57
C ARG A 815 48.94 46.40 15.83
N GLU A 816 49.11 47.03 16.98
CA GLU A 816 49.22 46.35 18.28
C GLU A 816 47.94 45.55 18.57
N LEU A 817 46.76 46.14 18.36
CA LEU A 817 45.49 45.43 18.53
C LEU A 817 45.33 44.24 17.57
N SER A 818 45.89 44.31 16.36
CA SER A 818 45.86 43.18 15.42
C SER A 818 46.80 42.03 15.79
N HIS A 819 47.90 42.31 16.49
CA HIS A 819 48.79 41.29 17.07
C HIS A 819 48.12 40.65 18.29
N GLU A 820 47.66 41.48 19.23
CA GLU A 820 47.05 41.04 20.49
C GLU A 820 45.73 40.28 20.31
N THR A 821 44.88 40.71 19.38
CA THR A 821 43.68 39.92 19.06
C THR A 821 44.01 38.56 18.44
N GLY A 822 45.19 38.40 17.82
CA GLY A 822 45.70 37.10 17.39
C GLY A 822 46.02 36.18 18.57
N HIS A 823 46.74 36.66 19.59
CA HIS A 823 46.94 35.93 20.83
C HIS A 823 45.61 35.56 21.51
N GLY A 824 44.67 36.52 21.61
CA GLY A 824 43.36 36.27 22.21
C GLY A 824 42.54 35.18 21.48
N MET A 825 42.60 35.15 20.15
CA MET A 825 41.85 34.20 19.32
C MET A 825 42.53 32.83 19.15
N TYR A 826 43.86 32.78 19.25
CA TYR A 826 44.60 31.53 19.09
C TYR A 826 44.46 30.63 20.33
N THR A 827 44.02 29.38 20.14
CA THR A 827 44.15 28.35 21.18
C THR A 827 45.56 27.77 21.13
N PRO A 828 46.41 27.90 22.17
CA PRO A 828 47.75 27.34 22.14
C PRO A 828 47.73 25.83 21.95
N ASP A 829 48.69 25.29 21.19
CA ASP A 829 48.92 23.84 21.10
C ASP A 829 49.00 23.25 22.54
N PRO A 830 48.52 22.01 22.80
CA PRO A 830 48.53 21.45 24.15
C PRO A 830 49.95 21.30 24.71
N TYR A 831 50.11 21.42 26.02
CA TYR A 831 51.38 21.13 26.70
C TYR A 831 51.75 19.66 26.52
N VAL A 832 53.02 19.40 26.19
CA VAL A 832 53.52 18.03 25.99
C VAL A 832 54.25 17.58 27.27
N PRO A 833 53.78 16.52 27.95
CA PRO A 833 54.47 15.99 29.13
C PRO A 833 55.84 15.40 28.78
N PRO A 834 56.76 15.27 29.75
CA PRO A 834 58.11 14.74 29.51
C PRO A 834 58.16 13.24 29.16
N ASP A 835 57.07 12.50 29.36
CA ASP A 835 56.99 11.04 29.24
C ASP A 835 57.44 10.54 27.86
N GLY A 836 58.48 9.71 27.83
CA GLY A 836 59.01 9.09 26.60
C GLY A 836 59.81 10.03 25.70
N LEU A 837 60.05 11.28 26.10
CA LEU A 837 60.92 12.23 25.40
C LEU A 837 62.32 12.25 26.00
N THR A 838 63.30 12.74 25.23
CA THR A 838 64.56 13.22 25.81
C THR A 838 64.41 14.64 26.34
N ARG A 839 65.28 15.07 27.26
CA ARG A 839 65.33 16.44 27.80
C ARG A 839 65.22 17.51 26.70
N GLN A 840 65.99 17.35 25.62
CA GLN A 840 65.99 18.31 24.52
C GLN A 840 64.67 18.27 23.73
N GLN A 841 64.12 17.08 23.43
CA GLN A 841 62.83 16.97 22.75
C GLN A 841 61.66 17.55 23.56
N TYR A 842 61.66 17.38 24.88
CA TYR A 842 60.65 17.97 25.77
C TYR A 842 60.74 19.50 25.80
N ILE A 843 61.95 20.06 25.86
CA ILE A 843 62.19 21.51 25.75
C ILE A 843 61.76 22.00 24.37
N ASP A 844 62.27 21.41 23.29
CA ASP A 844 62.02 21.84 21.91
C ASP A 844 60.52 21.85 21.56
N GLN A 845 59.77 20.81 21.97
CA GLN A 845 58.33 20.73 21.69
C GLN A 845 57.53 21.79 22.47
N ASN A 846 57.83 22.01 23.74
CA ASN A 846 57.11 23.01 24.55
C ASN A 846 57.56 24.46 24.26
N VAL A 847 58.80 24.66 23.79
CA VAL A 847 59.27 25.95 23.26
C VAL A 847 58.60 26.23 21.91
N ALA A 848 58.55 25.25 20.99
CA ALA A 848 57.86 25.41 19.70
C ALA A 848 56.36 25.70 19.86
N ARG A 849 55.71 25.11 20.88
CA ARG A 849 54.35 25.44 21.30
C ARG A 849 54.19 26.93 21.62
N SER A 850 55.06 27.50 22.47
CA SER A 850 55.00 28.92 22.86
C SER A 850 55.31 29.85 21.70
N LEU A 851 56.32 29.53 20.88
CA LEU A 851 56.72 30.33 19.72
C LEU A 851 55.65 30.38 18.60
N ARG A 852 54.79 29.36 18.52
CA ARG A 852 53.66 29.35 17.57
C ARG A 852 52.55 30.34 17.94
N ASP A 853 52.49 30.79 19.19
CA ASP A 853 51.56 31.83 19.64
C ASP A 853 51.94 33.19 19.00
N GLU A 854 53.20 33.61 19.15
CA GLU A 854 53.77 34.78 18.46
C GLU A 854 53.64 34.67 16.93
N GLY A 855 53.85 33.47 16.39
CA GLY A 855 53.67 33.20 14.96
C GLY A 855 52.24 33.47 14.47
N GLU A 856 51.21 33.07 15.22
CA GLU A 856 49.81 33.30 14.86
C GLU A 856 49.37 34.76 15.07
N ALA A 857 49.87 35.41 16.14
CA ALA A 857 49.65 36.83 16.39
C ALA A 857 50.21 37.70 15.25
N THR A 858 51.45 37.43 14.84
CA THR A 858 52.10 38.13 13.72
C THR A 858 51.42 37.86 12.38
N MET A 859 50.97 36.61 12.13
CA MET A 859 50.15 36.31 10.94
C MET A 859 48.84 37.09 10.92
N THR A 860 48.16 37.18 12.07
CA THR A 860 46.92 37.97 12.22
C THR A 860 47.16 39.45 11.93
N ASN A 861 48.24 40.02 12.47
CA ASN A 861 48.65 41.39 12.17
C ASN A 861 48.98 41.60 10.67
N SER A 862 49.63 40.65 10.00
CA SER A 862 49.88 40.69 8.55
C SER A 862 48.59 40.66 7.72
N ASP A 863 47.64 39.79 8.04
CA ASP A 863 46.37 39.71 7.33
C ASP A 863 45.57 41.02 7.48
N VAL A 864 45.51 41.56 8.71
CA VAL A 864 44.84 42.83 9.02
C VAL A 864 45.51 44.01 8.31
N ARG A 865 46.85 44.09 8.30
CA ARG A 865 47.62 45.11 7.58
C ARG A 865 47.29 45.11 6.09
N ARG A 866 47.20 43.92 5.48
CA ARG A 866 46.85 43.72 4.07
C ARG A 866 45.41 44.15 3.78
N GLU A 867 44.46 43.80 4.66
CA GLU A 867 43.05 44.20 4.53
C GLU A 867 42.86 45.73 4.62
N ILE A 868 43.48 46.39 5.62
CA ILE A 868 43.40 47.86 5.79
C ILE A 868 43.98 48.58 4.57
N SER A 869 45.16 48.13 4.10
CA SER A 869 45.82 48.70 2.92
C SER A 869 44.97 48.56 1.65
N ASN A 870 44.37 47.38 1.44
CA ASN A 870 43.48 47.12 0.29
C ASN A 870 42.20 47.97 0.31
N ASN A 871 41.72 48.35 1.50
CA ASN A 871 40.57 49.23 1.68
C ASN A 871 40.92 50.73 1.74
N GLY A 872 42.14 51.10 1.34
CA GLY A 872 42.57 52.50 1.22
C GLY A 872 43.00 53.16 2.54
N GLY A 873 43.19 52.37 3.60
CA GLY A 873 43.77 52.83 4.86
C GLY A 873 45.30 52.96 4.80
N PRO A 874 45.91 53.60 5.82
CA PRO A 874 47.36 53.66 5.98
C PRO A 874 47.95 52.26 6.24
N ASP A 875 49.20 52.07 5.83
CA ASP A 875 49.99 50.91 6.22
C ASP A 875 50.30 50.94 7.72
N ILE A 876 49.66 50.06 8.49
CA ILE A 876 49.85 49.93 9.94
C ILE A 876 51.17 49.23 10.32
N GLY A 877 51.85 48.60 9.37
CA GLY A 877 53.08 47.85 9.60
C GLY A 877 52.88 46.51 10.33
N ILE A 878 54.01 45.85 10.62
CA ILE A 878 54.06 44.59 11.37
C ILE A 878 54.73 44.85 12.73
N ALA A 879 54.25 44.18 13.78
CA ALA A 879 54.82 44.21 15.13
C ALA A 879 56.16 43.44 15.21
N GLY A 880 56.93 43.69 16.27
CA GLY A 880 58.24 43.07 16.48
C GLY A 880 59.43 43.78 15.81
N ALA A 881 60.62 43.22 16.03
CA ALA A 881 61.92 43.77 15.65
C ALA A 881 62.35 43.42 14.22
N GLN A 882 61.75 42.41 13.59
CA GLN A 882 62.07 41.99 12.20
C GLN A 882 60.88 42.03 11.23
N PRO A 883 60.13 43.16 11.13
CA PRO A 883 58.85 43.22 10.41
C PRO A 883 58.96 42.83 8.92
N ASN A 884 60.07 43.17 8.26
CA ASN A 884 60.32 42.78 6.87
C ASN A 884 60.48 41.26 6.70
N THR A 885 61.13 40.58 7.66
CA THR A 885 61.30 39.12 7.67
C THR A 885 59.95 38.44 7.87
N TYR A 886 59.15 38.92 8.83
CA TYR A 886 57.84 38.37 9.14
C TYR A 886 56.88 38.51 7.95
N GLN A 887 56.85 39.68 7.29
CA GLN A 887 56.05 39.88 6.09
C GLN A 887 56.50 38.96 4.93
N GLN A 888 57.80 38.79 4.71
CA GLN A 888 58.31 37.87 3.68
C GLN A 888 58.01 36.39 3.97
N ILE A 889 57.79 36.00 5.23
CA ILE A 889 57.31 34.66 5.57
C ILE A 889 55.81 34.57 5.29
N ALA A 890 55.01 35.55 5.73
CA ALA A 890 53.56 35.57 5.50
C ALA A 890 53.18 35.63 4.02
N ASP A 891 53.92 36.37 3.19
CA ASP A 891 53.67 36.49 1.75
C ASP A 891 54.11 35.25 0.95
N ARG A 892 54.99 34.39 1.51
CA ARG A 892 55.34 33.09 0.91
C ARG A 892 54.27 32.02 1.07
N HIS A 893 53.34 32.21 2.02
CA HIS A 893 52.29 31.25 2.38
C HIS A 893 50.88 31.86 2.19
N PRO A 894 50.46 32.15 0.94
CA PRO A 894 49.20 32.85 0.65
C PRO A 894 47.95 31.95 0.76
N ASP A 895 48.09 30.62 0.78
CA ASP A 895 46.99 29.68 0.95
C ASP A 895 46.68 29.49 2.45
N PRO A 896 45.42 29.65 2.90
CA PRO A 896 45.02 29.33 4.27
C PRO A 896 45.40 27.93 4.76
N ALA A 897 45.58 26.95 3.86
CA ALA A 897 46.06 25.61 4.20
C ALA A 897 47.49 25.60 4.77
N ASP A 898 48.35 26.53 4.33
CA ASP A 898 49.77 26.59 4.70
C ASP A 898 50.03 27.39 5.99
N ARG A 899 48.98 27.96 6.62
CA ARG A 899 49.08 28.82 7.81
C ARG A 899 49.86 28.18 8.98
N ASN A 900 49.73 26.86 9.16
CA ASN A 900 50.48 26.12 10.18
C ASN A 900 52.00 26.07 9.92
N GLN A 901 52.42 26.13 8.66
CA GLN A 901 53.83 26.28 8.31
C GLN A 901 54.27 27.73 8.52
N ALA A 902 53.50 28.71 8.04
CA ALA A 902 53.78 30.14 8.19
C ALA A 902 53.98 30.55 9.67
N ARG A 903 53.05 30.18 10.57
CA ARG A 903 53.18 30.45 12.02
C ARG A 903 54.42 29.80 12.64
N THR A 904 54.84 28.64 12.12
CA THR A 904 56.03 27.93 12.62
C THR A 904 57.32 28.59 12.13
N GLU A 905 57.36 29.07 10.88
CA GLU A 905 58.50 29.83 10.35
C GLU A 905 58.65 31.21 11.05
N ILE A 906 57.55 31.95 11.23
CA ILE A 906 57.56 33.25 11.94
C ILE A 906 57.94 33.06 13.42
N GLY A 907 57.34 32.08 14.11
CA GLY A 907 57.66 31.78 15.50
C GLY A 907 59.14 31.47 15.73
N ASN A 908 59.80 30.76 14.79
CA ASN A 908 61.24 30.53 14.85
C ASN A 908 62.06 31.81 14.57
N ALA A 909 61.63 32.66 13.64
CA ALA A 909 62.30 33.94 13.40
C ALA A 909 62.20 34.88 14.61
N TYR A 910 61.07 34.90 15.31
CA TYR A 910 60.89 35.55 16.62
C TYR A 910 61.84 34.97 17.69
N ALA A 911 61.92 33.63 17.77
CA ALA A 911 62.69 32.91 18.79
C ALA A 911 64.17 33.30 18.85
N ASP A 912 64.77 33.56 17.70
CA ASP A 912 66.21 33.80 17.52
C ASP A 912 66.53 35.26 17.18
N GLY A 913 65.53 36.04 16.75
CA GLY A 913 65.66 37.44 16.36
C GLY A 913 65.27 38.47 17.44
N GLU A 914 64.56 38.05 18.49
CA GLU A 914 64.03 38.94 19.52
C GLU A 914 64.41 38.55 20.96
N HIS A 915 64.34 39.54 21.85
CA HIS A 915 64.72 39.46 23.25
C HIS A 915 63.55 39.90 24.14
N PRO A 916 63.16 39.13 25.19
CA PRO A 916 62.08 39.53 26.07
C PRO A 916 62.49 40.74 26.93
N SER A 917 61.57 41.67 27.11
CA SER A 917 61.77 42.92 27.88
C SER A 917 62.21 42.67 29.33
N THR A 918 61.83 41.54 29.91
CA THR A 918 62.20 41.10 31.27
C THR A 918 63.58 40.44 31.34
N THR A 919 64.17 40.00 30.23
CA THR A 919 65.51 39.36 30.21
C THR A 919 66.27 39.70 28.91
N PRO A 920 66.71 40.96 28.71
CA PRO A 920 67.24 41.43 27.42
C PRO A 920 68.54 40.74 26.95
N GLY A 921 69.21 40.00 27.81
CA GLY A 921 70.43 39.24 27.50
C GLY A 921 70.20 37.82 26.96
N GLN A 922 68.94 37.40 26.78
CA GLN A 922 68.56 36.08 26.27
C GLN A 922 67.65 36.23 25.05
N THR A 923 67.71 35.33 24.08
CA THR A 923 66.70 35.28 23.01
C THR A 923 65.39 34.66 23.53
N TYR A 924 64.26 34.88 22.86
CA TYR A 924 63.00 34.22 23.23
C TYR A 924 63.11 32.69 23.27
N ARG A 925 63.91 32.07 22.39
CA ARG A 925 64.21 30.62 22.45
C ARG A 925 64.84 30.23 23.78
N GLN A 926 65.82 30.99 24.26
CA GLN A 926 66.52 30.74 25.52
C GLN A 926 65.57 30.97 26.72
N TYR A 927 64.84 32.08 26.69
CA TYR A 927 63.88 32.45 27.73
C TYR A 927 62.78 31.40 27.92
N TYR A 928 62.13 30.95 26.83
CA TYR A 928 61.13 29.88 26.92
C TYR A 928 61.73 28.50 27.23
N SER A 929 63.01 28.27 26.93
CA SER A 929 63.66 27.00 27.27
C SER A 929 63.88 26.84 28.77
N GLN A 930 64.15 27.94 29.50
CA GLN A 930 64.59 27.88 30.90
C GLN A 930 63.57 27.21 31.84
N PRO A 931 62.26 27.55 31.84
CA PRO A 931 61.29 26.90 32.73
C PRO A 931 61.13 25.40 32.47
N TYR A 932 61.26 24.97 31.21
CA TYR A 932 61.18 23.55 30.84
C TYR A 932 62.47 22.80 31.19
N ALA A 933 63.63 23.43 31.01
CA ALA A 933 64.91 22.91 31.48
C ALA A 933 64.90 22.74 33.02
N ASP A 934 64.49 23.76 33.76
CA ASP A 934 64.40 23.72 35.22
C ASP A 934 63.37 22.70 35.71
N TYR A 935 62.22 22.58 35.05
CA TYR A 935 61.23 21.55 35.39
C TYR A 935 61.81 20.14 35.19
N TRP A 936 62.46 19.89 34.04
CA TRP A 936 63.09 18.61 33.74
C TRP A 936 64.17 18.25 34.76
N ASP A 937 65.09 19.17 35.04
CA ASP A 937 66.24 18.91 35.92
C ASP A 937 65.83 18.71 37.38
N ASN A 938 64.76 19.38 37.84
CA ASN A 938 64.27 19.26 39.22
C ASN A 938 63.25 18.13 39.44
N HIS A 939 62.51 17.69 38.41
CA HIS A 939 61.37 16.75 38.59
C HIS A 939 61.43 15.48 37.73
N VAL A 940 62.18 15.47 36.62
CA VAL A 940 62.25 14.33 35.68
C VAL A 940 63.60 13.61 35.80
N ALA A 941 64.70 14.36 35.76
CA ALA A 941 66.05 13.82 35.89
C ALA A 941 66.32 13.04 37.20
N PRO A 942 65.78 13.42 38.39
CA PRO A 942 66.02 12.67 39.63
C PRO A 942 65.30 11.32 39.73
N HIS A 943 64.42 10.99 38.78
CA HIS A 943 63.56 9.80 38.80
C HIS A 943 63.76 8.87 37.60
N HIS A 944 64.70 9.19 36.70
CA HIS A 944 65.20 8.28 35.67
C HIS A 944 66.52 7.63 36.13
N PRO A 945 66.63 6.29 36.13
CA PRO A 945 67.90 5.58 36.35
C PRO A 945 68.84 5.62 35.14
#